data_AF-A0A523TR07-F1
#
_entry.id   AF-A0A523TR07-F1
#
_cell.length_a   1.000
_cell.length_b   1.000
_cell.length_c   1.000
_cell.angle_alpha   90.00
_cell.angle_beta   90.00
_cell.angle_gamma   90.00
#
_symmetry.space_group_name_H-M   'P 1'
#
loop_
_entity.id
_entity.type
_entity.pdbx_description
1 polymer ?
#
loop_
_entity_poly.entity_id
_entity_poly.type
_entity_poly.pdbx_seq_one_letter_code
_entity_poly.pdbx_strand_id
1 'polypeptide(L)'
;MKFYFHGAVRNVTGSRHIIETDGKRLLLDCGMVQGKRKVANERNRAFLFDPKSIDAVVLSHAHIDHSGSLPVLVREGFEGPIFTHSATVDLCEILLRDSAYIQEQDAHYLNKRLRKKGKPLIEPVYTQEDADAVMPRFRRVGYEESFEPLPGVRAVLRDAGHILGSATVTLELEGTRVIFSGDLGRPGMPILRDPQPLPEADYLITETTYGDRLHESSADMKNRLEKIIEKAVKRGGRVVIPAFSVGRTQNLIYFLNELVESGELKRLPVFVDSPLAINATEICRKHPECFDGETLSLLEGGDDPLAFRGLKYTRSVKESKAINEVEGSSVVISASGMCEAGRILHHLKNTVSERRNTICIVGFQAEHTLGRRIVEGKRDVRIFGDLYPLSAMVETMNGFSAHADYREMLDFYEPLRERLRGVFLVHGDLGQCVTFAHKLQEKGYKDVLVPEEEIAYEVEPANGGVIGAPSVFSAPESNGSSEGGGSSGRGALLISIILIICAITVGAIGFAFSRKPERGTEIPVKETEKSLTELLEYGRGRYKEGDIGRGAKAFGEAAALDSKARELIDALIDMGKRGIGEANTGNLYKAAVLDSLVGLEIGQRILQAIETDMPEPEAKKLRIAAYHAFTRALELNKGWSSENQARELMLEIPRIAHELKRYEVELKHLADAAVHFGSQSFLHFSIGLAKMNLFKYREAAGDFKKAIALNSDWGTGSQAHGLINLGICYLRLENYAVARDTAGRALVVEPMNTMAAQIWFAANEKLPKLEREYFPPVLVAWKHLRKGRIEKAAKEFGRAAALLPGSSVVVDLLAVALAYKTVDDNAAEILTRLGTANPLTAQRTARRLVGYAKLERNPERKRLYRERASIVFDHALTGAGSMNERNRAELLVDAAENSWKLDRKSKARDLLVRAAAMDYFGNISYVHARLGMVELVIGNASEAVMHLERAIEIGNQWGQFRRAEPAYLLLGEANEKLKRNLKARETYGDAVKLFPGSEKAKQGWHRANNALAPKLRKKPPWED
;
A
#
# COMPACT_ATOMS: atom_id res chain seq x y z
N MET A 1 -29.58 -11.04 9.57
CA MET A 1 -28.52 -10.55 10.50
C MET A 1 -27.32 -9.94 9.77
N LYS A 2 -26.65 -8.94 10.35
CA LYS A 2 -25.40 -8.34 9.81
C LYS A 2 -24.32 -8.21 10.88
N PHE A 3 -23.06 -8.50 10.53
CA PHE A 3 -21.90 -8.29 11.40
C PHE A 3 -21.04 -7.13 10.89
N TYR A 4 -20.59 -6.28 11.80
CA TYR A 4 -19.64 -5.20 11.55
C TYR A 4 -18.44 -5.34 12.48
N PHE A 5 -17.24 -5.20 11.94
CA PHE A 5 -16.01 -5.30 12.71
C PHE A 5 -15.30 -3.93 12.72
N HIS A 6 -15.44 -3.15 13.80
CA HIS A 6 -14.99 -1.75 13.84
C HIS A 6 -13.67 -1.52 14.58
N GLY A 7 -13.06 -2.58 15.13
CA GLY A 7 -11.76 -2.53 15.79
C GLY A 7 -11.25 -3.93 16.11
N ALA A 8 -9.98 -4.05 16.53
CA ALA A 8 -9.25 -5.33 16.56
C ALA A 8 -9.31 -6.13 15.24
N VAL A 9 -9.43 -5.44 14.09
CA VAL A 9 -9.41 -6.06 12.77
C VAL A 9 -8.02 -5.90 12.18
N ARG A 10 -7.34 -7.03 11.91
CA ARG A 10 -5.96 -7.07 11.40
C ARG A 10 -4.97 -6.32 12.30
N ASN A 11 -5.31 -6.18 13.58
CA ASN A 11 -4.50 -5.67 14.68
C ASN A 11 -5.00 -6.28 16.01
N VAL A 12 -4.21 -6.12 17.07
CA VAL A 12 -4.43 -6.77 18.39
C VAL A 12 -5.14 -5.88 19.42
N THR A 13 -5.69 -4.71 19.06
CA THR A 13 -6.25 -3.81 20.11
C THR A 13 -7.51 -3.07 19.69
N GLY A 14 -8.31 -2.72 20.68
CA GLY A 14 -9.52 -1.92 20.47
C GLY A 14 -10.67 -2.75 19.93
N SER A 15 -10.88 -3.94 20.50
CA SER A 15 -11.99 -4.84 20.18
C SER A 15 -13.32 -4.11 20.25
N ARG A 16 -14.11 -4.20 19.17
CA ARG A 16 -15.46 -3.63 19.04
C ARG A 16 -16.14 -4.20 17.80
N HIS A 17 -17.16 -5.02 18.00
CA HIS A 17 -17.86 -5.71 16.91
C HIS A 17 -19.37 -5.56 17.09
N ILE A 18 -20.09 -5.16 16.05
CA ILE A 18 -21.55 -4.96 16.12
C ILE A 18 -22.24 -6.12 15.43
N ILE A 19 -23.23 -6.67 16.13
CA ILE A 19 -24.23 -7.57 15.54
C ILE A 19 -25.54 -6.80 15.43
N GLU A 20 -26.02 -6.65 14.19
CA GLU A 20 -27.30 -6.03 13.88
C GLU A 20 -28.34 -7.11 13.53
N THR A 21 -29.46 -7.09 14.27
CA THR A 21 -30.59 -8.03 14.16
C THR A 21 -31.87 -7.28 14.50
N ASP A 22 -32.95 -7.50 13.72
CA ASP A 22 -34.25 -6.83 13.89
C ASP A 22 -34.18 -5.30 14.09
N GLY A 23 -33.26 -4.62 13.39
CA GLY A 23 -33.05 -3.17 13.51
C GLY A 23 -32.42 -2.71 14.83
N LYS A 24 -31.98 -3.65 15.67
CA LYS A 24 -31.27 -3.43 16.94
C LYS A 24 -29.79 -3.76 16.80
N ARG A 25 -28.96 -3.09 17.61
CA ARG A 25 -27.49 -3.24 17.56
C ARG A 25 -26.92 -3.65 18.91
N LEU A 26 -26.33 -4.84 18.93
CA LEU A 26 -25.54 -5.36 20.04
C LEU A 26 -24.06 -5.09 19.77
N LEU A 27 -23.40 -4.40 20.69
CA LEU A 27 -21.94 -4.20 20.64
C LEU A 27 -21.23 -5.26 21.49
N LEU A 28 -20.34 -6.03 20.88
CA LEU A 28 -19.41 -6.95 21.53
C LEU A 28 -18.09 -6.22 21.75
N ASP A 29 -17.73 -6.04 23.02
CA ASP A 29 -16.61 -5.23 23.49
C ASP A 29 -16.60 -3.75 23.04
N CYS A 30 -15.91 -2.91 23.80
CA CYS A 30 -15.66 -1.52 23.47
C CYS A 30 -14.29 -1.08 24.00
N GLY A 31 -13.24 -1.55 23.34
CA GLY A 31 -11.86 -1.36 23.79
C GLY A 31 -11.12 -0.20 23.16
N MET A 32 -10.04 0.26 23.80
CA MET A 32 -9.13 1.27 23.25
C MET A 32 -8.10 0.66 22.31
N VAL A 33 -7.88 1.33 21.18
CA VAL A 33 -6.73 1.09 20.30
C VAL A 33 -5.46 1.56 21.00
N GLN A 34 -4.43 0.73 21.03
CA GLN A 34 -3.11 1.08 21.55
C GLN A 34 -2.08 1.15 20.41
N GLY A 35 -1.00 1.91 20.60
CA GLY A 35 0.05 2.07 19.58
C GLY A 35 0.58 3.49 19.48
N LYS A 36 0.94 3.93 18.26
CA LYS A 36 1.48 5.27 18.04
C LYS A 36 0.50 6.33 18.56
N ARG A 37 0.94 7.10 19.57
CA ARG A 37 0.11 8.02 20.36
C ARG A 37 -0.87 8.87 19.54
N LYS A 38 -0.45 9.44 18.41
CA LYS A 38 -1.32 10.27 17.56
C LYS A 38 -2.47 9.44 16.95
N VAL A 39 -2.16 8.30 16.35
CA VAL A 39 -3.13 7.39 15.71
C VAL A 39 -4.09 6.80 16.74
N ALA A 40 -3.56 6.31 17.86
CA ALA A 40 -4.37 5.75 18.94
C ALA A 40 -5.34 6.80 19.52
N ASN A 41 -4.88 8.04 19.74
CA ASN A 41 -5.71 9.11 20.27
C ASN A 41 -6.82 9.52 19.27
N GLU A 42 -6.53 9.59 17.97
CA GLU A 42 -7.54 9.85 16.94
C GLU A 42 -8.60 8.73 16.91
N ARG A 43 -8.19 7.46 16.90
CA ARG A 43 -9.11 6.30 16.85
C ARG A 43 -9.90 6.04 18.14
N ASN A 44 -9.42 6.54 19.28
CA ASN A 44 -10.12 6.40 20.57
C ASN A 44 -11.07 7.57 20.86
N ARG A 45 -11.00 8.66 20.08
CA ARG A 45 -11.88 9.84 20.24
C ARG A 45 -13.13 9.81 19.38
N ALA A 46 -13.14 9.02 18.31
CA ALA A 46 -14.25 8.95 17.38
C ALA A 46 -14.56 7.49 17.03
N PHE A 47 -15.85 7.15 17.05
CA PHE A 47 -16.35 5.86 16.59
C PHE A 47 -16.67 5.91 15.09
N LEU A 48 -16.61 4.75 14.43
CA LEU A 48 -17.03 4.56 13.03
C LEU A 48 -18.55 4.35 12.89
N PHE A 49 -19.27 4.47 14.00
CA PHE A 49 -20.70 4.32 14.14
C PHE A 49 -21.20 5.36 15.15
N ASP A 50 -22.49 5.67 15.13
CA ASP A 50 -23.11 6.53 16.13
C ASP A 50 -23.26 5.77 17.47
N PRO A 51 -22.62 6.21 18.57
CA PRO A 51 -22.75 5.59 19.89
C PRO A 51 -24.19 5.47 20.39
N LYS A 52 -25.08 6.40 19.98
CA LYS A 52 -26.51 6.37 20.34
C LYS A 52 -27.28 5.27 19.63
N SER A 53 -26.73 4.74 18.53
CA SER A 53 -27.35 3.64 17.79
C SER A 53 -27.15 2.27 18.43
N ILE A 54 -26.33 2.17 19.49
CA ILE A 54 -26.06 0.92 20.19
C ILE A 54 -27.11 0.72 21.30
N ASP A 55 -27.83 -0.39 21.26
CA ASP A 55 -28.90 -0.69 22.21
C ASP A 55 -28.36 -1.36 23.49
N ALA A 56 -27.33 -2.21 23.36
CA ALA A 56 -26.69 -2.90 24.49
C ALA A 56 -25.23 -3.26 24.18
N VAL A 57 -24.44 -3.47 25.23
CA VAL A 57 -23.07 -3.97 25.13
C VAL A 57 -22.96 -5.31 25.87
N VAL A 58 -22.26 -6.29 25.30
CA VAL A 58 -21.76 -7.46 26.03
C VAL A 58 -20.24 -7.39 26.03
N LEU A 59 -19.65 -7.32 27.22
CA LEU A 59 -18.20 -7.20 27.41
C LEU A 59 -17.63 -8.57 27.80
N SER A 60 -16.65 -9.05 27.03
CA SER A 60 -15.98 -10.33 27.27
C SER A 60 -15.13 -10.31 28.54
N HIS A 61 -14.31 -9.27 28.74
CA HIS A 61 -13.43 -9.14 29.90
C HIS A 61 -12.90 -7.71 30.10
N ALA A 62 -12.18 -7.50 31.20
CA ALA A 62 -11.87 -6.16 31.71
C ALA A 62 -10.68 -5.44 31.07
N HIS A 63 -9.86 -6.08 30.22
CA HIS A 63 -8.68 -5.42 29.65
C HIS A 63 -9.04 -4.16 28.85
N ILE A 64 -8.16 -3.17 28.85
CA ILE A 64 -8.43 -1.83 28.29
C ILE A 64 -8.62 -1.86 26.77
N ASP A 65 -8.03 -2.81 26.08
CA ASP A 65 -8.26 -3.10 24.66
C ASP A 65 -9.57 -3.82 24.35
N HIS A 66 -10.38 -4.14 25.38
CA HIS A 66 -11.77 -4.64 25.27
C HIS A 66 -12.79 -3.75 26.00
N SER A 67 -12.40 -3.02 27.04
CA SER A 67 -13.31 -2.21 27.87
C SER A 67 -13.01 -0.70 27.86
N GLY A 68 -11.80 -0.31 27.45
CA GLY A 68 -11.26 1.02 27.71
C GLY A 68 -11.95 2.18 27.00
N SER A 69 -12.75 1.90 25.97
CA SER A 69 -13.51 2.92 25.22
C SER A 69 -14.95 3.08 25.72
N LEU A 70 -15.39 2.28 26.72
CA LEU A 70 -16.71 2.45 27.36
C LEU A 70 -16.94 3.86 27.92
N PRO A 71 -15.98 4.54 28.57
CA PRO A 71 -16.17 5.91 29.04
C PRO A 71 -16.49 6.89 27.90
N VAL A 72 -15.82 6.72 26.76
CA VAL A 72 -16.07 7.54 25.56
C VAL A 72 -17.44 7.20 24.99
N LEU A 73 -17.80 5.92 24.91
CA LEU A 73 -19.11 5.48 24.42
C LEU A 73 -20.25 6.12 25.23
N VAL A 74 -20.17 6.09 26.55
CA VAL A 74 -21.17 6.71 27.46
C VAL A 74 -21.20 8.23 27.30
N ARG A 75 -20.03 8.89 27.26
CA ARG A 75 -19.95 10.34 27.08
C ARG A 75 -20.55 10.83 25.75
N GLU A 76 -20.41 10.05 24.69
CA GLU A 76 -20.96 10.35 23.36
C GLU A 76 -22.47 10.01 23.22
N GLY A 77 -23.11 9.52 24.29
CA GLY A 77 -24.56 9.40 24.38
C GLY A 77 -25.13 7.98 24.40
N PHE A 78 -24.31 6.96 24.63
CA PHE A 78 -24.83 5.61 24.88
C PHE A 78 -25.55 5.54 26.24
N GLU A 79 -26.77 5.00 26.24
CA GLU A 79 -27.62 4.88 27.43
C GLU A 79 -27.96 3.43 27.80
N GLY A 80 -27.62 2.46 26.95
CA GLY A 80 -27.97 1.05 27.13
C GLY A 80 -27.23 0.36 28.30
N PRO A 81 -27.63 -0.89 28.61
CA PRO A 81 -26.94 -1.73 29.58
C PRO A 81 -25.64 -2.32 29.03
N ILE A 82 -24.68 -2.60 29.92
CA ILE A 82 -23.43 -3.31 29.64
C ILE A 82 -23.43 -4.62 30.44
N PHE A 83 -23.55 -5.76 29.76
CA PHE A 83 -23.59 -7.08 30.41
C PHE A 83 -22.20 -7.72 30.45
N THR A 84 -21.80 -8.24 31.61
CA THR A 84 -20.54 -8.98 31.78
C THR A 84 -20.50 -9.72 33.12
N HIS A 85 -19.45 -10.50 33.35
CA HIS A 85 -19.24 -11.23 34.60
C HIS A 85 -19.01 -10.28 35.79
N SER A 86 -19.48 -10.65 36.98
CA SER A 86 -19.30 -9.88 38.21
C SER A 86 -17.86 -9.45 38.46
N ALA A 87 -16.91 -10.38 38.30
CA ALA A 87 -15.48 -10.09 38.47
C ALA A 87 -14.93 -9.12 37.41
N THR A 88 -15.47 -9.16 36.18
CA THR A 88 -15.10 -8.21 35.12
C THR A 88 -15.60 -6.80 35.46
N VAL A 89 -16.79 -6.65 36.05
CA VAL A 89 -17.28 -5.33 36.51
C VAL A 89 -16.36 -4.73 37.57
N ASP A 90 -15.96 -5.52 38.56
CA ASP A 90 -15.10 -5.05 39.65
C ASP A 90 -13.69 -4.71 39.15
N LEU A 91 -13.14 -5.48 38.19
CA LEU A 91 -11.90 -5.13 37.51
C LEU A 91 -12.02 -3.86 36.65
N CYS A 92 -13.11 -3.69 35.92
CA CYS A 92 -13.36 -2.47 35.13
C CYS A 92 -13.36 -1.21 36.00
N GLU A 93 -13.90 -1.29 37.22
CA GLU A 93 -13.91 -0.15 38.15
C GLU A 93 -12.49 0.40 38.41
N ILE A 94 -11.53 -0.48 38.66
CA ILE A 94 -10.14 -0.05 38.95
C ILE A 94 -9.35 0.25 37.67
N LEU A 95 -9.58 -0.49 36.59
CA LEU A 95 -8.80 -0.35 35.34
C LEU A 95 -9.17 0.91 34.57
N LEU A 96 -10.47 1.22 34.45
CA LEU A 96 -10.93 2.42 33.75
C LEU A 96 -10.48 3.69 34.48
N ARG A 97 -10.59 3.72 35.81
CA ARG A 97 -10.09 4.83 36.65
C ARG A 97 -8.58 5.02 36.54
N ASP A 98 -7.79 3.95 36.62
CA ASP A 98 -6.33 4.03 36.50
C ASP A 98 -5.89 4.52 35.12
N SER A 99 -6.55 4.02 34.06
CA SER A 99 -6.34 4.49 32.69
C SER A 99 -6.66 5.98 32.55
N ALA A 100 -7.80 6.45 33.07
CA ALA A 100 -8.14 7.88 33.08
C ALA A 100 -7.09 8.71 33.82
N TYR A 101 -6.72 8.30 35.04
CA TYR A 101 -5.73 8.98 35.86
C TYR A 101 -4.38 9.12 35.13
N ILE A 102 -3.90 8.04 34.50
CA ILE A 102 -2.66 8.07 33.70
C ILE A 102 -2.78 9.10 32.57
N GLN A 103 -3.90 9.11 31.84
CA GLN A 103 -4.12 10.04 30.74
C GLN A 103 -4.19 11.51 31.20
N GLU A 104 -4.85 11.78 32.31
CA GLU A 104 -4.93 13.10 32.93
C GLU A 104 -3.56 13.62 33.37
N GLN A 105 -2.77 12.77 34.04
CA GLN A 105 -1.40 13.12 34.44
C GLN A 105 -0.50 13.41 33.24
N ASP A 106 -0.61 12.60 32.19
CA ASP A 106 0.09 12.79 30.93
C ASP A 106 -0.27 14.12 30.27
N ALA A 107 -1.57 14.43 30.17
CA ALA A 107 -2.08 15.68 29.63
C ALA A 107 -1.58 16.87 30.45
N HIS A 108 -1.67 16.81 31.77
CA HIS A 108 -1.18 17.85 32.67
C HIS A 108 0.33 18.10 32.51
N TYR A 109 1.13 17.04 32.45
CA TYR A 109 2.58 17.15 32.26
C TYR A 109 2.96 17.77 30.91
N LEU A 110 2.33 17.33 29.82
CA LEU A 110 2.58 17.86 28.48
C LEU A 110 2.11 19.32 28.35
N ASN A 111 0.96 19.66 28.94
CA ASN A 111 0.39 21.00 28.92
C ASN A 111 1.29 22.02 29.62
N LYS A 112 2.01 21.65 30.69
CA LYS A 112 3.04 22.53 31.28
C LYS A 112 4.11 22.95 30.27
N ARG A 113 4.51 22.06 29.35
CA ARG A 113 5.49 22.34 28.30
C ARG A 113 4.88 23.07 27.10
N LEU A 114 3.65 22.75 26.73
CA LEU A 114 2.94 23.36 25.60
C LEU A 114 2.53 24.80 25.89
N ARG A 115 2.08 25.10 27.12
CA ARG A 115 1.82 26.47 27.60
C ARG A 115 3.03 27.37 27.42
N LYS A 116 4.23 26.90 27.81
CA LYS A 116 5.49 27.64 27.64
C LYS A 116 5.87 27.91 26.17
N LYS A 117 5.33 27.12 25.23
CA LYS A 117 5.59 27.23 23.79
C LYS A 117 4.43 27.89 23.03
N GLY A 118 3.39 28.38 23.72
CA GLY A 118 2.20 28.94 23.09
C GLY A 118 1.45 27.96 22.17
N LYS A 119 1.55 26.66 22.43
CA LYS A 119 0.92 25.61 21.60
C LYS A 119 -0.43 25.17 22.18
N PRO A 120 -1.36 24.66 21.35
CA PRO A 120 -2.62 24.09 21.81
C PRO A 120 -2.41 23.03 22.90
N LEU A 121 -3.29 23.03 23.90
CA LEU A 121 -3.26 22.06 24.99
C LEU A 121 -3.83 20.72 24.53
N ILE A 122 -3.35 19.66 25.14
CA ILE A 122 -3.82 18.29 24.91
C ILE A 122 -4.77 17.93 26.05
N GLU A 123 -5.90 17.35 25.71
CA GLU A 123 -6.85 16.77 26.67
C GLU A 123 -6.65 15.26 26.75
N PRO A 124 -6.98 14.62 27.89
CA PRO A 124 -7.08 13.16 27.97
C PRO A 124 -8.20 12.66 27.04
N VAL A 125 -8.19 11.37 26.67
CA VAL A 125 -9.29 10.81 25.86
C VAL A 125 -10.58 10.81 26.68
N TYR A 126 -10.48 10.45 27.95
CA TYR A 126 -11.53 10.54 28.96
C TYR A 126 -10.94 10.79 30.35
N THR A 127 -11.77 11.30 31.26
CA THR A 127 -11.39 11.62 32.65
C THR A 127 -11.83 10.54 33.64
N GLN A 128 -11.44 10.66 34.90
CA GLN A 128 -11.91 9.73 35.95
C GLN A 128 -13.43 9.85 36.15
N GLU A 129 -14.00 11.04 36.00
CA GLU A 129 -15.46 11.24 36.05
C GLU A 129 -16.16 10.51 34.90
N ASP A 130 -15.59 10.52 33.69
CA ASP A 130 -16.10 9.74 32.56
C ASP A 130 -16.05 8.22 32.86
N ALA A 131 -14.99 7.73 33.52
CA ALA A 131 -14.87 6.33 33.92
C ALA A 131 -15.94 5.95 34.97
N ASP A 132 -16.18 6.81 35.95
CA ASP A 132 -17.22 6.62 36.97
C ASP A 132 -18.63 6.58 36.37
N ALA A 133 -18.87 7.38 35.31
CA ALA A 133 -20.16 7.42 34.62
C ALA A 133 -20.53 6.11 33.91
N VAL A 134 -19.56 5.23 33.64
CA VAL A 134 -19.82 3.89 33.06
C VAL A 134 -20.44 2.95 34.08
N MET A 135 -20.04 3.06 35.35
CA MET A 135 -20.35 2.04 36.37
C MET A 135 -21.85 1.73 36.55
N PRO A 136 -22.77 2.72 36.54
CA PRO A 136 -24.22 2.46 36.66
C PRO A 136 -24.84 1.68 35.48
N ARG A 137 -24.16 1.63 34.33
CA ARG A 137 -24.63 0.93 33.13
C ARG A 137 -24.37 -0.58 33.19
N PHE A 138 -23.46 -1.04 34.04
CA PHE A 138 -23.15 -2.47 34.15
C PHE A 138 -24.32 -3.30 34.69
N ARG A 139 -24.46 -4.50 34.15
CA ARG A 139 -25.33 -5.59 34.58
C ARG A 139 -24.45 -6.82 34.79
N ARG A 140 -24.38 -7.27 36.04
CA ARG A 140 -23.60 -8.44 36.45
C ARG A 140 -24.35 -9.71 36.05
N VAL A 141 -23.65 -10.66 35.45
CA VAL A 141 -24.19 -11.95 35.02
C VAL A 141 -23.22 -13.05 35.48
N GLY A 142 -23.73 -14.15 36.01
CA GLY A 142 -22.90 -15.31 36.34
C GLY A 142 -22.46 -16.11 35.10
N TYR A 143 -21.45 -16.97 35.26
CA TYR A 143 -21.20 -17.98 34.24
C TYR A 143 -22.38 -18.93 34.10
N GLU A 144 -22.65 -19.38 32.86
CA GLU A 144 -23.74 -20.27 32.46
C GLU A 144 -25.16 -19.74 32.75
N GLU A 145 -25.28 -18.53 33.27
CA GLU A 145 -26.56 -17.84 33.42
C GLU A 145 -27.03 -17.34 32.06
N SER A 146 -28.27 -17.69 31.70
CA SER A 146 -28.91 -17.18 30.48
C SER A 146 -29.52 -15.82 30.73
N PHE A 147 -29.18 -14.85 29.88
CA PHE A 147 -29.73 -13.49 29.91
C PHE A 147 -30.13 -13.04 28.50
N GLU A 148 -30.81 -11.90 28.40
CA GLU A 148 -31.33 -11.38 27.14
C GLU A 148 -30.86 -9.93 26.96
N PRO A 149 -29.71 -9.68 26.30
CA PRO A 149 -29.18 -8.32 26.12
C PRO A 149 -30.08 -7.45 25.24
N LEU A 150 -30.81 -8.06 24.31
CA LEU A 150 -31.81 -7.43 23.45
C LEU A 150 -33.01 -8.37 23.31
N PRO A 151 -34.23 -7.85 23.11
CA PRO A 151 -35.40 -8.69 22.84
C PRO A 151 -35.14 -9.69 21.70
N GLY A 152 -35.34 -10.98 21.96
CA GLY A 152 -35.12 -12.07 21.00
C GLY A 152 -33.67 -12.54 20.87
N VAL A 153 -32.72 -11.95 21.59
CA VAL A 153 -31.30 -12.34 21.61
C VAL A 153 -30.98 -12.96 22.96
N ARG A 154 -30.85 -14.28 23.04
CA ARG A 154 -30.42 -14.97 24.26
C ARG A 154 -28.89 -15.03 24.30
N ALA A 155 -28.29 -14.74 25.44
CA ALA A 155 -26.86 -14.78 25.65
C ALA A 155 -26.48 -15.62 26.87
N VAL A 156 -25.29 -16.22 26.85
CA VAL A 156 -24.68 -16.95 27.96
C VAL A 156 -23.18 -16.64 27.99
N LEU A 157 -22.65 -16.36 29.18
CA LEU A 157 -21.21 -16.22 29.43
C LEU A 157 -20.62 -17.56 29.88
N ARG A 158 -19.50 -17.99 29.31
CA ARG A 158 -18.72 -19.17 29.74
C ARG A 158 -17.29 -18.77 30.01
N ASP A 159 -16.67 -19.35 31.03
CA ASP A 159 -15.32 -18.97 31.43
C ASP A 159 -14.33 -19.14 30.28
N ALA A 160 -13.61 -18.07 29.93
CA ALA A 160 -12.59 -18.10 28.89
C ALA A 160 -11.21 -18.47 29.43
N GLY A 161 -11.01 -18.52 30.76
CA GLY A 161 -9.71 -18.86 31.38
C GLY A 161 -8.59 -17.85 31.12
N HIS A 162 -8.89 -16.66 30.61
CA HIS A 162 -7.89 -15.67 30.18
C HIS A 162 -7.45 -14.74 31.32
N ILE A 163 -8.41 -14.05 31.94
CA ILE A 163 -8.24 -13.30 33.18
C ILE A 163 -9.45 -13.54 34.08
N LEU A 164 -9.36 -13.14 35.35
CA LEU A 164 -10.47 -13.24 36.29
C LEU A 164 -11.75 -12.63 35.70
N GLY A 165 -12.83 -13.42 35.59
CA GLY A 165 -14.10 -12.98 35.02
C GLY A 165 -14.16 -12.94 33.49
N SER A 166 -13.12 -13.34 32.78
CA SER A 166 -13.13 -13.39 31.31
C SER A 166 -14.14 -14.42 30.81
N ALA A 167 -14.83 -14.09 29.72
CA ALA A 167 -15.87 -14.93 29.19
C ALA A 167 -15.86 -15.03 27.66
N THR A 168 -16.07 -16.25 27.17
CA THR A 168 -16.63 -16.47 25.83
C THR A 168 -18.13 -16.17 25.88
N VAL A 169 -18.65 -15.55 24.82
CA VAL A 169 -20.05 -15.12 24.72
C VAL A 169 -20.74 -16.00 23.68
N THR A 170 -21.74 -16.75 24.10
CA THR A 170 -22.63 -17.46 23.16
C THR A 170 -23.92 -16.68 23.02
N LEU A 171 -24.29 -16.37 21.78
CA LEU A 171 -25.52 -15.69 21.42
C LEU A 171 -26.41 -16.62 20.60
N GLU A 172 -27.71 -16.63 20.89
CA GLU A 172 -28.75 -17.27 20.09
C GLU A 172 -29.73 -16.20 19.63
N LEU A 173 -29.83 -16.00 18.32
CA LEU A 173 -30.66 -14.99 17.69
C LEU A 173 -31.07 -15.44 16.29
N GLU A 174 -32.33 -15.21 15.90
CA GLU A 174 -32.89 -15.64 14.61
C GLU A 174 -32.69 -17.15 14.30
N GLY A 175 -32.62 -18.00 15.33
CA GLY A 175 -32.35 -19.45 15.20
C GLY A 175 -30.89 -19.80 14.90
N THR A 176 -30.00 -18.81 14.84
CA THR A 176 -28.56 -18.95 14.60
C THR A 176 -27.80 -18.78 15.91
N ARG A 177 -26.78 -19.62 16.12
CA ARG A 177 -25.90 -19.49 17.29
C ARG A 177 -24.53 -18.95 16.90
N VAL A 178 -24.14 -17.85 17.54
CA VAL A 178 -22.88 -17.14 17.30
C VAL A 178 -22.04 -17.20 18.58
N ILE A 179 -20.78 -17.58 18.44
CA ILE A 179 -19.81 -17.52 19.54
C ILE A 179 -18.85 -16.38 19.28
N PHE A 180 -18.63 -15.55 20.29
CA PHE A 180 -17.54 -14.60 20.35
C PHE A 180 -16.58 -15.02 21.46
N SER A 181 -15.31 -15.29 21.13
CA SER A 181 -14.35 -15.83 22.09
C SER A 181 -13.92 -14.80 23.15
N GLY A 182 -13.92 -13.51 22.81
CA GLY A 182 -13.05 -12.57 23.53
C GLY A 182 -11.59 -13.01 23.42
N ASP A 183 -10.80 -12.78 24.46
CA ASP A 183 -9.49 -13.40 24.58
C ASP A 183 -9.62 -14.78 25.24
N LEU A 184 -8.98 -15.79 24.64
CA LEU A 184 -9.03 -17.18 25.10
C LEU A 184 -7.81 -17.52 25.95
N GLY A 185 -8.07 -18.07 27.13
CA GLY A 185 -7.07 -18.55 28.07
C GLY A 185 -6.33 -19.80 27.62
N ARG A 186 -5.17 -20.03 28.21
CA ARG A 186 -4.43 -21.29 28.05
C ARG A 186 -4.97 -22.33 29.05
N PRO A 187 -5.20 -23.58 28.63
CA PRO A 187 -5.54 -24.65 29.57
C PRO A 187 -4.35 -25.01 30.47
N GLY A 188 -4.63 -25.47 31.69
CA GLY A 188 -3.66 -25.91 32.69
C GLY A 188 -2.84 -24.77 33.31
N MET A 189 -3.33 -23.53 33.24
CA MET A 189 -2.73 -22.41 33.96
C MET A 189 -3.28 -22.36 35.39
N PRO A 190 -2.44 -22.06 36.40
CA PRO A 190 -2.89 -22.03 37.79
C PRO A 190 -3.83 -20.85 38.06
N ILE A 191 -4.51 -20.91 39.20
CA ILE A 191 -5.46 -19.93 39.74
C ILE A 191 -6.81 -20.00 39.04
N LEU A 192 -6.87 -19.77 37.73
CA LEU A 192 -8.12 -19.66 36.99
C LEU A 192 -8.55 -21.02 36.44
N ARG A 193 -9.86 -21.21 36.28
CA ARG A 193 -10.39 -22.39 35.59
C ARG A 193 -9.92 -22.42 34.13
N ASP A 194 -9.79 -23.64 33.62
CA ASP A 194 -9.58 -23.86 32.19
C ASP A 194 -10.74 -23.28 31.37
N PRO A 195 -10.49 -22.84 30.13
CA PRO A 195 -11.54 -22.39 29.23
C PRO A 195 -12.66 -23.43 29.12
N GLN A 196 -13.90 -23.03 29.41
CA GLN A 196 -15.04 -23.92 29.41
C GLN A 196 -15.39 -24.38 27.97
N PRO A 197 -15.71 -25.68 27.76
CA PRO A 197 -16.10 -26.17 26.45
C PRO A 197 -17.27 -25.40 25.84
N LEU A 198 -17.18 -25.15 24.54
CA LEU A 198 -18.19 -24.40 23.79
C LEU A 198 -19.34 -25.31 23.34
N PRO A 199 -20.59 -24.81 23.33
CA PRO A 199 -21.68 -25.52 22.68
C PRO A 199 -21.50 -25.47 21.15
N GLU A 200 -22.14 -26.40 20.44
CA GLU A 200 -22.33 -26.33 18.99
C GLU A 200 -22.68 -24.91 18.53
N ALA A 201 -22.13 -24.40 17.43
CA ALA A 201 -22.44 -23.06 16.90
C ALA A 201 -22.44 -23.03 15.37
N ASP A 202 -23.10 -22.02 14.79
CA ASP A 202 -23.11 -21.78 13.34
C ASP A 202 -21.97 -20.83 12.93
N TYR A 203 -21.64 -19.84 13.76
CA TYR A 203 -20.59 -18.86 13.49
C TYR A 203 -19.67 -18.66 14.69
N LEU A 204 -18.38 -18.50 14.43
CA LEU A 204 -17.36 -18.19 15.43
C LEU A 204 -16.65 -16.88 15.08
N ILE A 205 -16.59 -15.95 16.02
CA ILE A 205 -15.73 -14.76 15.99
C ILE A 205 -14.63 -15.02 17.04
N THR A 206 -13.40 -15.22 16.60
CA THR A 206 -12.29 -15.62 17.49
C THR A 206 -11.09 -14.69 17.41
N GLU A 207 -10.42 -14.52 18.56
CA GLU A 207 -9.10 -13.90 18.63
C GLU A 207 -8.03 -14.69 17.85
N THR A 208 -6.90 -14.03 17.55
CA THR A 208 -5.77 -14.61 16.82
C THR A 208 -4.42 -14.09 17.32
N THR A 209 -4.32 -13.68 18.59
CA THR A 209 -3.13 -13.01 19.16
C THR A 209 -1.85 -13.84 19.00
N TYR A 210 -1.96 -15.17 19.09
CA TYR A 210 -0.87 -16.11 18.86
C TYR A 210 -1.16 -17.11 17.73
N GLY A 211 -1.94 -16.68 16.73
CA GLY A 211 -2.30 -17.49 15.55
C GLY A 211 -1.10 -17.99 14.72
N ASP A 212 0.10 -17.42 14.91
CA ASP A 212 1.33 -17.76 14.19
C ASP A 212 2.38 -18.55 15.00
N ARG A 213 2.17 -18.78 16.31
CA ARG A 213 3.24 -19.28 17.22
C ARG A 213 2.73 -20.30 18.24
N LEU A 214 3.66 -21.04 18.83
CA LEU A 214 3.42 -21.95 19.97
C LEU A 214 4.03 -21.37 21.26
N HIS A 215 3.42 -21.70 22.39
CA HIS A 215 3.97 -21.43 23.71
C HIS A 215 5.00 -22.49 24.14
N GLU A 216 5.85 -22.09 25.10
CA GLU A 216 6.67 -23.04 25.86
C GLU A 216 5.77 -23.79 26.86
N SER A 217 6.17 -25.01 27.27
CA SER A 217 5.36 -25.83 28.19
C SER A 217 5.25 -25.16 29.57
N SER A 218 4.12 -25.37 30.27
CA SER A 218 3.89 -24.77 31.60
C SER A 218 4.83 -25.33 32.66
N ALA A 219 5.14 -26.63 32.63
CA ALA A 219 6.12 -27.27 33.52
C ALA A 219 7.54 -26.69 33.39
N ASP A 220 7.90 -26.18 32.21
CA ASP A 220 9.18 -25.50 32.01
C ASP A 220 9.21 -24.10 32.68
N MET A 221 8.05 -23.48 32.94
CA MET A 221 7.98 -22.12 33.48
C MET A 221 8.47 -22.02 34.92
N LYS A 222 7.94 -22.84 35.85
CA LYS A 222 8.33 -22.85 37.27
C LYS A 222 9.84 -23.08 37.42
N ASN A 223 10.34 -24.14 36.77
CA ASN A 223 11.76 -24.50 36.74
C ASN A 223 12.66 -23.39 36.16
N ARG A 224 12.18 -22.66 35.15
CA ARG A 224 12.95 -21.58 34.54
C ARG A 224 12.94 -20.33 35.40
N LEU A 225 11.83 -20.00 36.04
CA LEU A 225 11.73 -18.90 37.00
C LEU A 225 12.70 -19.11 38.16
N GLU A 226 12.70 -20.31 38.75
CA GLU A 226 13.64 -20.75 39.79
C GLU A 226 15.10 -20.54 39.34
N LYS A 227 15.49 -21.10 38.19
CA LYS A 227 16.85 -20.98 37.64
C LYS A 227 17.28 -19.54 37.39
N ILE A 228 16.38 -18.69 36.92
CA ILE A 228 16.67 -17.26 36.70
C ILE A 228 16.96 -16.57 38.04
N ILE A 229 16.11 -16.82 39.04
CA ILE A 229 16.26 -16.22 40.38
C ILE A 229 17.55 -16.74 41.03
N GLU A 230 17.80 -18.05 41.03
CA GLU A 230 19.02 -18.62 41.59
C GLU A 230 20.29 -18.01 40.97
N LYS A 231 20.32 -17.86 39.64
CA LYS A 231 21.46 -17.27 38.94
C LYS A 231 21.69 -15.82 39.37
N ALA A 232 20.62 -15.04 39.55
CA ALA A 232 20.72 -13.67 40.04
C ALA A 232 21.18 -13.61 41.50
N VAL A 233 20.66 -14.51 42.34
CA VAL A 233 21.07 -14.66 43.75
C VAL A 233 22.54 -15.03 43.87
N LYS A 234 23.05 -15.97 43.06
CA LYS A 234 24.47 -16.35 43.01
C LYS A 234 25.39 -15.18 42.64
N ARG A 235 24.89 -14.17 41.94
CA ARG A 235 25.61 -12.92 41.62
C ARG A 235 25.45 -11.83 42.68
N GLY A 236 24.67 -12.05 43.73
CA GLY A 236 24.28 -11.03 44.71
C GLY A 236 23.46 -9.90 44.08
N GLY A 237 22.76 -10.18 42.97
CA GLY A 237 21.96 -9.21 42.23
C GLY A 237 20.47 -9.36 42.48
N ARG A 238 19.71 -8.43 41.90
CA ARG A 238 18.24 -8.39 41.96
C ARG A 238 17.60 -8.89 40.67
N VAL A 239 16.39 -9.43 40.78
CA VAL A 239 15.53 -9.74 39.65
C VAL A 239 14.41 -8.71 39.56
N VAL A 240 14.36 -7.96 38.47
CA VAL A 240 13.26 -7.03 38.18
C VAL A 240 12.37 -7.65 37.11
N ILE A 241 11.08 -7.79 37.41
CA ILE A 241 10.09 -8.43 36.55
C ILE A 241 9.00 -7.40 36.18
N PRO A 242 9.07 -6.78 34.98
CA PRO A 242 7.96 -6.02 34.43
C PRO A 242 6.77 -6.94 34.17
N ALA A 243 5.64 -6.68 34.81
CA ALA A 243 4.42 -7.48 34.64
C ALA A 243 3.16 -6.60 34.54
N PHE A 244 2.13 -7.10 33.87
CA PHE A 244 0.80 -6.48 33.89
C PHE A 244 0.13 -6.72 35.26
N SER A 245 -0.63 -5.73 35.72
CA SER A 245 -1.20 -5.72 37.07
C SER A 245 -2.30 -6.76 37.28
N VAL A 246 -2.96 -7.22 36.21
CA VAL A 246 -4.02 -8.23 36.21
C VAL A 246 -3.55 -9.47 35.44
N GLY A 247 -3.83 -10.66 35.94
CA GLY A 247 -3.42 -11.95 35.38
C GLY A 247 -1.95 -12.30 35.70
N ARG A 248 -1.00 -11.73 34.97
CA ARG A 248 0.41 -12.19 35.01
C ARG A 248 1.10 -12.00 36.36
N THR A 249 0.81 -10.90 37.05
CA THR A 249 1.38 -10.66 38.39
C THR A 249 0.93 -11.75 39.37
N GLN A 250 -0.35 -12.14 39.32
CA GLN A 250 -0.92 -13.18 40.18
C GLN A 250 -0.30 -14.54 39.87
N ASN A 251 -0.17 -14.92 38.59
CA ASN A 251 0.49 -16.16 38.19
C ASN A 251 1.95 -16.23 38.69
N LEU A 252 2.71 -15.13 38.58
CA LEU A 252 4.07 -15.07 39.10
C LEU A 252 4.13 -15.26 40.62
N ILE A 253 3.19 -14.65 41.35
CA ILE A 253 3.11 -14.80 42.81
C ILE A 253 2.80 -16.26 43.18
N TYR A 254 1.89 -16.91 42.45
CA TYR A 254 1.55 -18.32 42.64
C TYR A 254 2.77 -19.24 42.48
N PHE A 255 3.50 -19.15 41.36
CA PHE A 255 4.67 -19.99 41.15
C PHE A 255 5.80 -19.69 42.15
N LEU A 256 5.94 -18.43 42.59
CA LEU A 256 6.88 -18.08 43.65
C LEU A 256 6.46 -18.66 45.00
N ASN A 257 5.16 -18.65 45.33
CA ASN A 257 4.62 -19.30 46.51
C ASN A 257 4.98 -20.79 46.50
N GLU A 258 4.62 -21.50 45.42
CA GLU A 258 4.94 -22.92 45.26
C GLU A 258 6.43 -23.23 45.46
N LEU A 259 7.31 -22.44 44.84
CA LEU A 259 8.77 -22.61 44.93
C LEU A 259 9.29 -22.37 46.35
N VAL A 260 8.69 -21.43 47.10
CA VAL A 260 9.09 -21.12 48.48
C VAL A 260 8.58 -22.18 49.45
N GLU A 261 7.33 -22.62 49.29
CA GLU A 261 6.70 -23.61 50.18
C GLU A 261 7.25 -25.03 49.92
N SER A 262 7.61 -25.38 48.69
CA SER A 262 8.31 -26.64 48.40
C SER A 262 9.77 -26.66 48.86
N GLY A 263 10.34 -25.49 49.18
CA GLY A 263 11.74 -25.32 49.58
C GLY A 263 12.74 -25.35 48.42
N GLU A 264 12.27 -25.41 47.16
CA GLU A 264 13.11 -25.30 45.95
C GLU A 264 13.79 -23.92 45.88
N LEU A 265 13.08 -22.85 46.26
CA LEU A 265 13.63 -21.51 46.32
C LEU A 265 13.94 -21.08 47.76
N LYS A 266 15.22 -20.82 48.04
CA LYS A 266 15.64 -20.26 49.33
C LYS A 266 14.92 -18.94 49.60
N ARG A 267 14.45 -18.76 50.84
CA ARG A 267 13.76 -17.54 51.28
C ARG A 267 14.53 -16.28 50.92
N LEU A 268 13.91 -15.41 50.13
CA LEU A 268 14.41 -14.08 49.79
C LEU A 268 13.27 -13.05 49.77
N PRO A 269 13.56 -11.74 49.91
CA PRO A 269 12.54 -10.70 49.80
C PRO A 269 11.95 -10.63 48.38
N VAL A 270 10.63 -10.67 48.29
CA VAL A 270 9.85 -10.47 47.05
C VAL A 270 8.93 -9.27 47.23
N PHE A 271 8.98 -8.31 46.31
CA PHE A 271 8.17 -7.09 46.36
C PHE A 271 7.24 -7.02 45.17
N VAL A 272 5.96 -6.74 45.42
CA VAL A 272 4.99 -6.33 44.40
C VAL A 272 4.75 -4.84 44.54
N ASP A 273 5.29 -4.05 43.62
CA ASP A 273 5.26 -2.59 43.65
C ASP A 273 4.35 -2.00 42.57
N SER A 274 3.05 -2.28 42.70
CA SER A 274 2.00 -1.72 41.85
C SER A 274 0.71 -1.61 42.64
N PRO A 275 0.22 -0.38 42.97
CA PRO A 275 -1.06 -0.22 43.65
C PRO A 275 -2.22 -0.89 42.90
N LEU A 276 -2.20 -0.82 41.57
CA LEU A 276 -3.18 -1.47 40.72
C LEU A 276 -3.11 -3.00 40.84
N ALA A 277 -1.91 -3.58 40.87
CA ALA A 277 -1.76 -5.03 41.02
C ALA A 277 -2.23 -5.52 42.39
N ILE A 278 -2.03 -4.71 43.43
CA ILE A 278 -2.54 -5.02 44.77
C ILE A 278 -4.07 -4.99 44.75
N ASN A 279 -4.68 -3.94 44.21
CA ASN A 279 -6.14 -3.85 44.12
C ASN A 279 -6.74 -4.99 43.28
N ALA A 280 -6.10 -5.36 42.16
CA ALA A 280 -6.51 -6.50 41.35
C ALA A 280 -6.41 -7.82 42.13
N THR A 281 -5.36 -8.00 42.93
CA THR A 281 -5.20 -9.18 43.80
C THR A 281 -6.31 -9.26 44.86
N GLU A 282 -6.70 -8.13 45.46
CA GLU A 282 -7.85 -8.10 46.38
C GLU A 282 -9.17 -8.44 45.69
N ILE A 283 -9.34 -8.06 44.42
CA ILE A 283 -10.51 -8.45 43.62
C ILE A 283 -10.47 -9.95 43.34
N CYS A 284 -9.31 -10.53 42.97
CA CYS A 284 -9.19 -11.98 42.82
C CYS A 284 -9.69 -12.72 44.07
N ARG A 285 -9.30 -12.29 45.27
CA ARG A 285 -9.76 -12.90 46.53
C ARG A 285 -11.28 -12.82 46.76
N LYS A 286 -11.98 -11.85 46.15
CA LYS A 286 -13.43 -11.71 46.25
C LYS A 286 -14.21 -12.61 45.30
N HIS A 287 -13.54 -13.22 44.32
CA HIS A 287 -14.16 -14.03 43.28
C HIS A 287 -13.63 -15.47 43.23
N PRO A 288 -13.74 -16.24 44.34
CA PRO A 288 -13.31 -17.64 44.35
C PRO A 288 -14.08 -18.50 43.34
N GLU A 289 -15.28 -18.08 42.93
CA GLU A 289 -16.05 -18.75 41.87
C GLU A 289 -15.35 -18.79 40.50
N CYS A 290 -14.31 -17.99 40.29
CA CYS A 290 -13.47 -18.02 39.09
C CYS A 290 -12.25 -18.94 39.21
N PHE A 291 -12.00 -19.52 40.39
CA PHE A 291 -10.79 -20.30 40.64
C PHE A 291 -10.92 -21.77 40.24
N ASP A 292 -9.78 -22.35 39.86
CA ASP A 292 -9.65 -23.79 39.64
C ASP A 292 -9.82 -24.58 40.96
N GLY A 293 -10.00 -25.90 40.84
CA GLY A 293 -10.24 -26.75 42.01
C GLY A 293 -9.05 -26.86 42.96
N GLU A 294 -7.82 -26.75 42.46
CA GLU A 294 -6.60 -26.84 43.27
C GLU A 294 -6.43 -25.60 44.15
N THR A 295 -6.56 -24.42 43.55
CA THR A 295 -6.50 -23.10 44.19
C THR A 295 -7.64 -22.94 45.20
N LEU A 296 -8.85 -23.40 44.86
CA LEU A 296 -9.97 -23.44 45.81
C LEU A 296 -9.66 -24.31 47.02
N SER A 297 -9.08 -25.50 46.81
CA SER A 297 -8.72 -26.42 47.89
C SER A 297 -7.67 -25.82 48.83
N LEU A 298 -6.69 -25.08 48.29
CA LEU A 298 -5.69 -24.36 49.10
C LEU A 298 -6.35 -23.30 49.99
N LEU A 299 -7.24 -22.49 49.40
CA LEU A 299 -7.98 -21.44 50.12
C LEU A 299 -8.88 -22.02 51.22
N GLU A 300 -9.61 -23.11 50.93
CA GLU A 300 -10.44 -23.82 51.92
C GLU A 300 -9.60 -24.44 53.05
N GLY A 301 -8.37 -24.87 52.74
CA GLY A 301 -7.37 -25.33 53.71
C GLY A 301 -6.75 -24.23 54.57
N GLY A 302 -7.08 -22.96 54.32
CA GLY A 302 -6.57 -21.79 55.03
C GLY A 302 -5.22 -21.27 54.53
N ASP A 303 -4.76 -21.72 53.36
CA ASP A 303 -3.55 -21.24 52.69
C ASP A 303 -3.92 -20.23 51.59
N ASP A 304 -3.25 -19.08 51.54
CA ASP A 304 -3.48 -18.07 50.50
C ASP A 304 -2.44 -18.27 49.38
N PRO A 305 -2.82 -18.78 48.20
CA PRO A 305 -1.89 -19.04 47.10
C PRO A 305 -1.26 -17.76 46.53
N LEU A 306 -1.77 -16.59 46.91
CA LEU A 306 -1.23 -15.28 46.56
C LEU A 306 -0.48 -14.61 47.72
N ALA A 307 -0.19 -15.33 48.80
CA ALA A 307 0.64 -14.84 49.90
C ALA A 307 1.64 -15.89 50.36
N PHE A 308 2.87 -15.47 50.64
CA PHE A 308 3.90 -16.36 51.17
C PHE A 308 4.90 -15.61 52.03
N ARG A 309 5.64 -16.34 52.85
CA ARG A 309 6.64 -15.74 53.74
C ARG A 309 7.77 -15.11 52.91
N GLY A 310 7.85 -13.77 52.96
CA GLY A 310 8.85 -12.99 52.23
C GLY A 310 8.26 -12.12 51.12
N LEU A 311 6.98 -12.31 50.77
CA LEU A 311 6.23 -11.43 49.88
C LEU A 311 5.81 -10.14 50.61
N LYS A 312 6.01 -8.99 49.95
CA LYS A 312 5.53 -7.69 50.44
C LYS A 312 4.85 -6.89 49.33
N TYR A 313 3.58 -6.58 49.55
CA TYR A 313 2.82 -5.64 48.73
C TYR A 313 3.12 -4.19 49.11
N THR A 314 3.50 -3.38 48.13
CA THR A 314 4.01 -2.01 48.35
C THR A 314 3.02 -0.98 47.80
N ARG A 315 2.32 -0.27 48.69
CA ARG A 315 1.33 0.73 48.29
C ARG A 315 1.93 2.13 48.18
N SER A 316 2.74 2.55 49.15
CA SER A 316 3.18 3.94 49.25
C SER A 316 4.43 4.23 48.40
N VAL A 317 4.55 5.47 47.93
CA VAL A 317 5.76 5.95 47.21
C VAL A 317 7.00 5.88 48.11
N LYS A 318 6.85 6.09 49.42
CA LYS A 318 7.96 6.01 50.38
C LYS A 318 8.53 4.59 50.43
N GLU A 319 7.67 3.58 50.53
CA GLU A 319 8.10 2.18 50.55
C GLU A 319 8.68 1.75 49.20
N SER A 320 8.08 2.17 48.07
CA SER A 320 8.61 1.92 46.72
C SER A 320 10.05 2.41 46.55
N LYS A 321 10.37 3.62 47.06
CA LYS A 321 11.73 4.14 47.06
C LYS A 321 12.67 3.28 47.91
N ALA A 322 12.24 2.90 49.12
CA ALA A 322 13.02 2.09 50.06
C ALA A 322 13.37 0.70 49.50
N ILE A 323 12.55 0.12 48.61
CA ILE A 323 12.90 -1.13 47.90
C ILE A 323 14.26 -1.01 47.21
N ASN A 324 14.57 0.15 46.61
CA ASN A 324 15.84 0.31 45.89
C ASN A 324 17.07 0.28 46.82
N GLU A 325 16.89 0.47 48.13
CA GLU A 325 17.95 0.50 49.15
C GLU A 325 18.15 -0.85 49.87
N VAL A 326 17.26 -1.83 49.65
CA VAL A 326 17.36 -3.17 50.28
C VAL A 326 18.68 -3.86 49.89
N GLU A 327 19.52 -4.19 50.88
CA GLU A 327 20.76 -4.91 50.64
C GLU A 327 20.51 -6.39 50.29
N GLY A 328 21.39 -6.96 49.47
CA GLY A 328 21.30 -8.35 49.03
C GLY A 328 20.36 -8.59 47.86
N SER A 329 20.09 -9.87 47.59
CA SER A 329 19.25 -10.30 46.46
C SER A 329 17.76 -10.21 46.79
N SER A 330 16.99 -9.69 45.84
CA SER A 330 15.54 -9.56 45.95
C SER A 330 14.87 -9.72 44.59
N VAL A 331 13.57 -10.02 44.60
CA VAL A 331 12.72 -10.00 43.41
C VAL A 331 11.78 -8.79 43.50
N VAL A 332 11.63 -8.04 42.42
CA VAL A 332 10.73 -6.89 42.34
C VAL A 332 9.82 -7.06 41.12
N ILE A 333 8.54 -7.25 41.36
CA ILE A 333 7.48 -7.30 40.34
C ILE A 333 6.79 -5.95 40.30
N SER A 334 6.75 -5.29 39.15
CA SER A 334 6.15 -3.96 39.02
C SER A 334 5.55 -3.73 37.64
N ALA A 335 4.49 -2.94 37.61
CA ALA A 335 3.86 -2.46 36.38
C ALA A 335 4.56 -1.20 35.83
N SER A 336 4.50 -0.92 34.52
CA SER A 336 3.78 -1.68 33.47
C SER A 336 4.61 -2.80 32.81
N GLY A 337 3.94 -3.85 32.32
CA GLY A 337 4.57 -5.04 31.73
C GLY A 337 5.42 -4.80 30.46
N MET A 338 5.23 -3.64 29.79
CA MET A 338 6.03 -3.24 28.63
C MET A 338 7.09 -2.17 28.93
N CYS A 339 7.26 -1.83 30.21
CA CYS A 339 8.22 -0.82 30.70
C CYS A 339 7.98 0.60 30.15
N GLU A 340 6.74 0.96 29.82
CA GLU A 340 6.45 2.30 29.24
C GLU A 340 6.11 3.36 30.28
N ALA A 341 5.55 2.93 31.43
CA ALA A 341 5.06 3.83 32.48
C ALA A 341 5.07 3.13 33.84
N GLY A 342 4.82 3.91 34.90
CA GLY A 342 4.68 3.40 36.26
C GLY A 342 6.00 3.22 37.00
N ARG A 343 5.93 2.53 38.15
CA ARG A 343 7.04 2.36 39.09
C ARG A 343 8.19 1.53 38.53
N ILE A 344 7.91 0.67 37.55
CA ILE A 344 8.93 -0.17 36.90
C ILE A 344 10.08 0.65 36.32
N LEU A 345 9.81 1.85 35.80
CA LEU A 345 10.83 2.74 35.25
C LEU A 345 11.85 3.16 36.31
N HIS A 346 11.41 3.36 37.56
CA HIS A 346 12.30 3.69 38.67
C HIS A 346 13.17 2.51 39.06
N HIS A 347 12.61 1.29 39.09
CA HIS A 347 13.41 0.09 39.36
C HIS A 347 14.42 -0.19 38.25
N LEU A 348 14.01 -0.08 36.97
CA LEU A 348 14.90 -0.25 35.83
C LEU A 348 16.04 0.78 35.84
N LYS A 349 15.75 2.06 36.15
CA LYS A 349 16.78 3.10 36.31
C LYS A 349 17.86 2.70 37.31
N ASN A 350 17.49 2.04 38.41
CA ASN A 350 18.42 1.64 39.46
C ASN A 350 19.12 0.29 39.20
N THR A 351 18.64 -0.53 38.25
CA THR A 351 19.15 -1.89 38.07
C THR A 351 19.80 -2.15 36.71
N VAL A 352 19.37 -1.47 35.64
CA VAL A 352 19.70 -1.80 34.24
C VAL A 352 21.20 -1.71 33.92
N SER A 353 21.93 -0.86 34.64
CA SER A 353 23.36 -0.59 34.40
C SER A 353 24.31 -1.48 35.21
N GLU A 354 23.81 -2.40 36.03
CA GLU A 354 24.65 -3.30 36.83
C GLU A 354 24.57 -4.76 36.36
N ARG A 355 25.73 -5.37 36.09
CA ARG A 355 25.82 -6.75 35.56
C ARG A 355 25.35 -7.85 36.52
N ARG A 356 25.30 -7.57 37.82
CA ARG A 356 24.79 -8.53 38.81
C ARG A 356 23.28 -8.76 38.68
N ASN A 357 22.55 -7.73 38.25
CA ASN A 357 21.09 -7.72 38.19
C ASN A 357 20.55 -8.47 36.97
N THR A 358 19.28 -8.80 37.01
CA THR A 358 18.55 -9.48 35.95
C THR A 358 17.21 -8.80 35.72
N ILE A 359 16.90 -8.53 34.47
CA ILE A 359 15.58 -8.06 34.03
C ILE A 359 14.91 -9.26 33.36
N CYS A 360 13.84 -9.76 33.96
CA CYS A 360 13.08 -10.90 33.45
C CYS A 360 11.79 -10.40 32.79
N ILE A 361 11.71 -10.55 31.46
CA ILE A 361 10.55 -10.12 30.68
C ILE A 361 9.61 -11.31 30.50
N VAL A 362 8.42 -11.23 31.07
CA VAL A 362 7.44 -12.34 31.18
C VAL A 362 6.27 -12.21 30.19
N GLY A 363 6.47 -11.53 29.07
CA GLY A 363 5.50 -11.59 27.99
C GLY A 363 5.73 -10.56 26.89
N PHE A 364 4.77 -10.48 25.97
CA PHE A 364 4.91 -9.76 24.73
C PHE A 364 5.30 -8.28 24.92
N GLN A 365 6.24 -7.83 24.08
CA GLN A 365 6.75 -6.47 24.06
C GLN A 365 6.48 -5.86 22.68
N ALA A 366 5.53 -4.93 22.62
CA ALA A 366 5.17 -4.24 21.40
C ALA A 366 6.37 -3.46 20.81
N GLU A 367 6.37 -3.29 19.49
CA GLU A 367 7.44 -2.59 18.79
C GLU A 367 7.62 -1.16 19.34
N HIS A 368 8.87 -0.69 19.38
CA HIS A 368 9.28 0.63 19.86
C HIS A 368 9.22 0.91 21.37
N THR A 369 8.64 0.02 22.18
CA THR A 369 8.64 0.11 23.65
C THR A 369 10.04 0.00 24.26
N LEU A 370 10.23 0.51 25.47
CA LEU A 370 11.45 0.33 26.26
C LEU A 370 11.70 -1.16 26.53
N GLY A 371 10.67 -1.92 26.92
CA GLY A 371 10.80 -3.35 27.16
C GLY A 371 11.26 -4.12 25.91
N ARG A 372 10.76 -3.75 24.72
CA ARG A 372 11.26 -4.31 23.44
C ARG A 372 12.74 -4.03 23.22
N ARG A 373 13.22 -2.81 23.51
CA ARG A 373 14.65 -2.46 23.36
C ARG A 373 15.54 -3.23 24.34
N ILE A 374 15.04 -3.51 25.54
CA ILE A 374 15.72 -4.35 26.54
C ILE A 374 15.83 -5.77 26.01
N VAL A 375 14.73 -6.37 25.53
CA VAL A 375 14.71 -7.72 24.93
C VAL A 375 15.64 -7.83 23.72
N GLU A 376 15.70 -6.80 22.87
CA GLU A 376 16.59 -6.77 21.70
C GLU A 376 18.07 -6.57 22.05
N GLY A 377 18.41 -6.39 23.33
CA GLY A 377 19.80 -6.21 23.78
C GLY A 377 20.43 -4.91 23.25
N LYS A 378 19.65 -3.83 23.11
CA LYS A 378 20.21 -2.53 22.71
C LYS A 378 21.24 -2.10 23.75
N ARG A 379 22.43 -1.68 23.28
CA ARG A 379 23.56 -1.29 24.17
C ARG A 379 23.17 -0.23 25.19
N ASP A 380 22.35 0.73 24.78
CA ASP A 380 21.87 1.81 25.61
C ASP A 380 20.35 1.90 25.50
N VAL A 381 19.69 2.11 26.63
CA VAL A 381 18.25 2.30 26.73
C VAL A 381 17.95 3.66 27.36
N ARG A 382 16.81 4.27 26.97
CA ARG A 382 16.43 5.59 27.46
C ARG A 382 15.35 5.45 28.53
N ILE A 383 15.61 5.95 29.73
CA ILE A 383 14.69 5.90 30.89
C ILE A 383 14.58 7.32 31.44
N PHE A 384 13.36 7.85 31.56
CA PHE A 384 13.10 9.26 31.94
C PHE A 384 13.82 10.33 31.09
N GLY A 385 14.23 9.97 29.87
CA GLY A 385 14.96 10.87 28.96
C GLY A 385 16.47 10.68 28.97
N ASP A 386 17.03 10.08 30.03
CA ASP A 386 18.46 9.83 30.17
C ASP A 386 18.85 8.47 29.56
N LEU A 387 20.08 8.37 29.06
CA LEU A 387 20.64 7.15 28.49
C LEU A 387 21.33 6.33 29.60
N TYR A 388 20.99 5.05 29.67
CA TYR A 388 21.60 4.08 30.58
C TYR A 388 22.18 2.92 29.78
N PRO A 389 23.41 2.46 30.07
CA PRO A 389 23.94 1.25 29.47
C PRO A 389 23.14 0.03 29.94
N LEU A 390 22.73 -0.83 29.01
CA LEU A 390 22.11 -2.11 29.31
C LEU A 390 23.20 -3.14 29.65
N SER A 391 23.49 -3.26 30.95
CA SER A 391 24.50 -4.18 31.49
C SER A 391 23.90 -5.32 32.31
N ALA A 392 22.69 -5.17 32.84
CA ALA A 392 21.95 -6.24 33.49
C ALA A 392 21.71 -7.41 32.52
N MET A 393 21.64 -8.62 33.08
CA MET A 393 21.25 -9.80 32.31
C MET A 393 19.78 -9.64 31.89
N VAL A 394 19.46 -9.96 30.64
CA VAL A 394 18.08 -9.93 30.14
C VAL A 394 17.64 -11.37 29.89
N GLU A 395 16.60 -11.79 30.58
CA GLU A 395 15.98 -13.10 30.44
C GLU A 395 14.55 -12.92 29.93
N THR A 396 14.07 -13.82 29.08
CA THR A 396 12.70 -13.80 28.58
C THR A 396 11.98 -15.10 28.95
N MET A 397 10.70 -14.99 29.28
CA MET A 397 9.82 -16.11 29.59
C MET A 397 8.47 -15.87 28.91
N ASN A 398 8.30 -16.46 27.73
CA ASN A 398 7.10 -16.22 26.91
C ASN A 398 5.93 -17.13 27.28
N GLY A 399 6.14 -18.16 28.11
CA GLY A 399 5.08 -19.04 28.59
C GLY A 399 4.04 -18.36 29.49
N PHE A 400 4.35 -17.20 30.09
CA PHE A 400 3.42 -16.46 30.94
C PHE A 400 2.37 -15.64 30.16
N SER A 401 2.23 -15.85 28.85
CA SER A 401 1.08 -15.32 28.11
C SER A 401 -0.22 -15.87 28.72
N ALA A 402 -1.22 -15.00 28.79
CA ALA A 402 -2.57 -15.38 29.20
C ALA A 402 -3.45 -15.81 28.01
N HIS A 403 -2.96 -15.65 26.77
CA HIS A 403 -3.67 -16.07 25.56
C HIS A 403 -3.27 -17.47 25.15
N ALA A 404 -4.21 -18.23 24.58
CA ALA A 404 -3.99 -19.50 23.90
C ALA A 404 -3.08 -19.33 22.67
N ASP A 405 -2.18 -20.29 22.46
CA ASP A 405 -1.48 -20.41 21.19
C ASP A 405 -2.35 -21.03 20.09
N TYR A 406 -1.85 -21.09 18.85
CA TYR A 406 -2.67 -21.62 17.76
C TYR A 406 -3.08 -23.08 17.95
N ARG A 407 -2.30 -23.90 18.67
CA ARG A 407 -2.62 -25.31 18.89
C ARG A 407 -3.67 -25.44 19.97
N GLU A 408 -3.49 -24.73 21.07
CA GLU A 408 -4.46 -24.63 22.16
C GLU A 408 -5.82 -24.12 21.62
N MET A 409 -5.83 -23.11 20.74
CA MET A 409 -7.05 -22.63 20.06
C MET A 409 -7.67 -23.68 19.12
N LEU A 410 -6.86 -24.36 18.28
CA LEU A 410 -7.37 -25.40 17.38
C LEU A 410 -8.02 -26.56 18.16
N ASP A 411 -7.36 -27.01 19.22
CA ASP A 411 -7.85 -28.10 20.06
C ASP A 411 -9.15 -27.69 20.77
N PHE A 412 -9.28 -26.42 21.19
CA PHE A 412 -10.49 -25.87 21.80
C PHE A 412 -11.68 -25.77 20.81
N TYR A 413 -11.42 -25.42 19.55
CA TYR A 413 -12.49 -25.25 18.54
C TYR A 413 -12.85 -26.54 17.80
N GLU A 414 -12.02 -27.59 17.85
CA GLU A 414 -12.24 -28.85 17.11
C GLU A 414 -13.66 -29.41 17.25
N PRO A 415 -14.32 -29.41 18.42
CA PRO A 415 -15.69 -29.90 18.56
C PRO A 415 -16.74 -29.15 17.72
N LEU A 416 -16.45 -27.91 17.30
CA LEU A 416 -17.37 -27.05 16.54
C LEU A 416 -17.25 -27.22 15.02
N ARG A 417 -16.14 -27.81 14.55
CA ARG A 417 -15.71 -27.83 13.15
C ARG A 417 -16.80 -28.22 12.16
N GLU A 418 -17.55 -29.28 12.44
CA GLU A 418 -18.53 -29.83 11.48
C GLU A 418 -19.79 -28.97 11.32
N ARG A 419 -20.13 -28.18 12.34
CA ARG A 419 -21.35 -27.36 12.35
C ARG A 419 -21.12 -25.91 11.97
N LEU A 420 -19.89 -25.41 12.15
CA LEU A 420 -19.52 -24.06 11.78
C LEU A 420 -19.72 -23.82 10.28
N ARG A 421 -20.53 -22.81 9.97
CA ARG A 421 -20.78 -22.30 8.62
C ARG A 421 -19.78 -21.20 8.24
N GLY A 422 -19.18 -20.53 9.22
CA GLY A 422 -18.15 -19.53 8.98
C GLY A 422 -17.39 -19.12 10.23
N VAL A 423 -16.14 -18.68 10.04
CA VAL A 423 -15.25 -18.26 11.12
C VAL A 423 -14.67 -16.88 10.78
N PHE A 424 -14.80 -15.92 11.69
CA PHE A 424 -14.25 -14.57 11.58
C PHE A 424 -13.06 -14.41 12.52
N LEU A 425 -11.89 -14.10 11.94
CA LEU A 425 -10.63 -13.97 12.68
C LEU A 425 -10.33 -12.52 13.02
N VAL A 426 -10.43 -12.18 14.30
CA VAL A 426 -10.17 -10.84 14.83
C VAL A 426 -9.01 -10.90 15.83
N HIS A 427 -8.68 -9.76 16.43
CA HIS A 427 -7.74 -9.64 17.54
C HIS A 427 -6.37 -10.31 17.26
N GLY A 428 -5.72 -9.86 16.19
CA GLY A 428 -4.43 -10.37 15.74
C GLY A 428 -3.89 -9.50 14.61
N ASP A 429 -2.57 -9.36 14.51
CA ASP A 429 -1.97 -8.70 13.34
C ASP A 429 -2.29 -9.51 12.07
N LEU A 430 -2.40 -8.84 10.92
CA LEU A 430 -2.78 -9.49 9.64
C LEU A 430 -2.02 -10.81 9.37
N GLY A 431 -0.72 -10.86 9.65
CA GLY A 431 0.07 -12.08 9.45
C GLY A 431 -0.36 -13.25 10.36
N GLN A 432 -0.80 -12.95 11.58
CA GLN A 432 -1.30 -13.94 12.54
C GLN A 432 -2.67 -14.44 12.14
N CYS A 433 -3.59 -13.54 11.77
CA CYS A 433 -4.92 -13.91 11.27
C CYS A 433 -4.81 -14.80 10.03
N VAL A 434 -3.97 -14.42 9.05
CA VAL A 434 -3.78 -15.21 7.83
C VAL A 434 -3.16 -16.57 8.15
N THR A 435 -2.13 -16.62 8.99
CA THR A 435 -1.50 -17.89 9.38
C THR A 435 -2.50 -18.83 10.07
N PHE A 436 -3.32 -18.30 10.98
CA PHE A 436 -4.34 -19.08 11.65
C PHE A 436 -5.47 -19.51 10.71
N ALA A 437 -5.87 -18.64 9.78
CA ALA A 437 -6.85 -18.98 8.74
C ALA A 437 -6.43 -20.22 7.95
N HIS A 438 -5.18 -20.25 7.51
CA HIS A 438 -4.62 -21.39 6.80
C HIS A 438 -4.64 -22.66 7.65
N LYS A 439 -4.29 -22.56 8.95
CA LYS A 439 -4.31 -23.71 9.87
C LYS A 439 -5.73 -24.27 10.09
N LEU A 440 -6.72 -23.39 10.23
CA LEU A 440 -8.13 -23.78 10.33
C LEU A 440 -8.61 -24.43 9.02
N GLN A 441 -8.26 -23.88 7.86
CA GLN A 441 -8.59 -24.46 6.56
C GLN A 441 -7.94 -25.83 6.34
N GLU A 442 -6.69 -26.02 6.74
CA GLU A 442 -6.00 -27.33 6.73
C GLU A 442 -6.71 -28.35 7.64
N LYS A 443 -7.30 -27.87 8.73
CA LYS A 443 -8.17 -28.65 9.63
C LYS A 443 -9.61 -28.75 9.12
N GLY A 444 -9.93 -28.32 7.90
CA GLY A 444 -11.23 -28.55 7.26
C GLY A 444 -12.37 -27.61 7.70
N TYR A 445 -12.06 -26.50 8.37
CA TYR A 445 -13.05 -25.45 8.65
C TYR A 445 -13.44 -24.73 7.36
N LYS A 446 -14.73 -24.45 7.19
CA LYS A 446 -15.30 -23.76 6.02
C LYS A 446 -15.40 -22.25 6.27
N ASP A 447 -15.32 -21.47 5.19
CA ASP A 447 -15.55 -20.02 5.17
C ASP A 447 -14.84 -19.25 6.31
N VAL A 448 -13.51 -19.43 6.37
CA VAL A 448 -12.64 -18.72 7.30
C VAL A 448 -12.25 -17.36 6.71
N LEU A 449 -12.66 -16.28 7.37
CA LEU A 449 -12.56 -14.91 6.90
C LEU A 449 -11.74 -14.05 7.85
N VAL A 450 -10.86 -13.22 7.28
CA VAL A 450 -10.21 -12.12 7.99
C VAL A 450 -10.96 -10.83 7.62
N PRO A 451 -11.84 -10.31 8.50
CA PRO A 451 -12.70 -9.19 8.19
C PRO A 451 -11.92 -7.91 7.85
N GLU A 452 -12.64 -6.95 7.28
CA GLU A 452 -12.19 -5.57 7.06
C GLU A 452 -13.06 -4.61 7.85
N GLU A 453 -12.46 -3.51 8.30
CA GLU A 453 -13.21 -2.44 8.95
C GLU A 453 -14.21 -1.81 7.97
N GLU A 454 -15.33 -1.32 8.50
CA GLU A 454 -16.39 -0.62 7.75
C GLU A 454 -17.15 -1.47 6.73
N ILE A 455 -16.87 -2.77 6.64
CA ILE A 455 -17.63 -3.71 5.81
C ILE A 455 -18.72 -4.39 6.67
N ALA A 456 -19.95 -4.40 6.14
CA ALA A 456 -21.03 -5.21 6.67
C ALA A 456 -20.97 -6.62 6.06
N TYR A 457 -21.01 -7.64 6.91
CA TYR A 457 -21.06 -9.05 6.51
C TYR A 457 -22.48 -9.55 6.74
N GLU A 458 -23.17 -9.96 5.67
CA GLU A 458 -24.50 -10.56 5.77
C GLU A 458 -24.37 -12.03 6.16
N VAL A 459 -25.20 -12.45 7.12
CA VAL A 459 -25.15 -13.78 7.72
C VAL A 459 -26.55 -14.40 7.65
N GLU A 460 -26.64 -15.60 7.08
CA GLU A 460 -27.91 -16.29 6.85
C GLU A 460 -28.48 -16.89 8.14
N PRO A 461 -29.77 -16.63 8.46
CA PRO A 461 -30.46 -17.30 9.57
C PRO A 461 -30.67 -18.80 9.29
N ALA A 462 -30.59 -19.64 10.33
CA ALA A 462 -30.65 -21.10 10.19
C ALA A 462 -31.97 -21.66 9.61
N ASN A 463 -33.06 -20.89 9.58
CA ASN A 463 -34.42 -21.37 9.21
C ASN A 463 -34.99 -20.81 7.89
N GLY A 464 -34.17 -20.29 6.97
CA GLY A 464 -34.63 -19.84 5.66
C GLY A 464 -34.46 -20.89 4.56
N GLY A 465 -35.56 -21.50 4.09
CA GLY A 465 -35.56 -22.32 2.87
C GLY A 465 -35.30 -21.50 1.60
N VAL A 466 -34.52 -22.10 0.68
CA VAL A 466 -34.14 -21.73 -0.70
C VAL A 466 -34.67 -20.39 -1.25
N ILE A 467 -33.77 -19.41 -1.39
CA ILE A 467 -33.72 -18.47 -2.53
C ILE A 467 -32.25 -18.37 -2.99
N GLY A 468 -32.02 -18.45 -4.30
CA GLY A 468 -30.69 -18.53 -4.90
C GLY A 468 -29.84 -17.26 -4.78
N ALA A 469 -28.59 -17.40 -5.25
CA ALA A 469 -27.52 -16.40 -5.31
C ALA A 469 -27.97 -14.92 -5.43
N PRO A 470 -27.24 -13.98 -4.80
CA PRO A 470 -27.75 -12.67 -4.41
C PRO A 470 -28.16 -11.80 -5.60
N SER A 471 -29.44 -11.40 -5.64
CA SER A 471 -29.89 -10.21 -6.34
C SER A 471 -29.79 -9.00 -5.42
N VAL A 472 -28.99 -8.02 -5.81
CA VAL A 472 -28.89 -6.70 -5.18
C VAL A 472 -30.22 -5.95 -5.36
N PHE A 473 -30.65 -5.23 -4.32
CA PHE A 473 -31.67 -4.15 -4.22
C PHE A 473 -32.96 -4.45 -3.44
N SER A 474 -33.09 -3.77 -2.30
CA SER A 474 -34.16 -2.79 -2.09
C SER A 474 -33.63 -1.62 -1.24
N ALA A 475 -33.85 -0.40 -1.70
CA ALA A 475 -33.55 0.84 -0.98
C ALA A 475 -34.74 1.19 -0.06
N PRO A 476 -34.52 1.76 1.14
CA PRO A 476 -35.60 2.22 1.98
C PRO A 476 -36.25 3.48 1.41
N GLU A 477 -37.58 3.52 1.47
CA GLU A 477 -38.42 4.68 1.15
C GLU A 477 -38.01 5.90 2.00
N SER A 478 -37.77 7.02 1.32
CA SER A 478 -37.53 8.32 1.95
C SER A 478 -38.82 9.14 2.01
N ASN A 479 -39.27 9.43 3.23
CA ASN A 479 -40.18 10.55 3.49
C ASN A 479 -39.34 11.76 3.93
N GLY A 480 -39.54 12.90 3.26
CA GLY A 480 -39.42 14.23 3.87
C GLY A 480 -38.11 15.00 3.69
N SER A 481 -38.05 15.80 2.62
CA SER A 481 -37.58 17.20 2.57
C SER A 481 -36.29 17.63 3.30
N SER A 482 -35.26 17.99 2.53
CA SER A 482 -34.58 19.29 2.66
C SER A 482 -33.65 19.55 1.47
N GLU A 483 -33.74 20.75 0.92
CA GLU A 483 -32.98 21.29 -0.21
C GLU A 483 -31.46 21.34 0.06
N GLY A 484 -30.66 21.18 -1.01
CA GLY A 484 -29.30 21.71 -1.09
C GLY A 484 -28.25 20.81 -1.73
N GLY A 485 -27.69 21.24 -2.87
CA GLY A 485 -26.37 20.78 -3.34
C GLY A 485 -26.35 20.14 -4.72
N GLY A 486 -26.34 20.96 -5.79
CA GLY A 486 -26.17 20.51 -7.17
C GLY A 486 -24.74 20.06 -7.48
N SER A 487 -24.50 18.74 -7.49
CA SER A 487 -23.40 18.11 -8.27
C SER A 487 -23.62 16.61 -8.52
N SER A 488 -24.44 15.92 -7.73
CA SER A 488 -24.76 14.48 -7.88
C SER A 488 -25.68 14.14 -9.05
N GLY A 489 -26.46 15.12 -9.55
CA GLY A 489 -27.46 14.90 -10.60
C GLY A 489 -26.87 14.62 -12.00
N ARG A 490 -25.66 15.09 -12.30
CA ARG A 490 -25.05 14.89 -13.64
C ARG A 490 -24.58 13.46 -13.87
N GLY A 491 -24.07 12.78 -12.83
CA GLY A 491 -23.65 11.38 -12.90
C GLY A 491 -24.82 10.43 -13.10
N ALA A 492 -25.90 10.61 -12.33
CA ALA A 492 -27.13 9.82 -12.47
C ALA A 492 -27.83 10.04 -13.82
N LEU A 493 -27.80 11.28 -14.34
CA LEU A 493 -28.32 11.63 -15.66
C LEU A 493 -27.51 10.97 -16.79
N LEU A 494 -26.18 10.96 -16.68
CA LEU A 494 -25.30 10.33 -17.66
C LEU A 494 -25.46 8.79 -17.67
N ILE A 495 -25.58 8.19 -16.49
CA ILE A 495 -25.86 6.75 -16.31
C ILE A 495 -27.20 6.37 -16.97
N SER A 496 -28.24 7.17 -16.73
CA SER A 496 -29.57 6.92 -17.31
C SER A 496 -29.57 7.06 -18.83
N ILE A 497 -28.88 8.07 -19.36
CA ILE A 497 -28.73 8.28 -20.82
C ILE A 497 -27.94 7.12 -21.47
N ILE A 498 -26.87 6.64 -20.84
CA ILE A 498 -26.08 5.51 -21.34
C ILE A 498 -26.90 4.22 -21.35
N LEU A 499 -27.65 3.92 -20.29
CA LEU A 499 -28.50 2.73 -20.20
C LEU A 499 -29.64 2.77 -21.23
N ILE A 500 -30.23 3.94 -21.49
CA ILE A 500 -31.26 4.14 -22.53
C ILE A 500 -30.66 3.94 -23.92
N ILE A 501 -29.48 4.48 -24.22
CA ILE A 501 -28.78 4.27 -25.50
C ILE A 501 -28.46 2.78 -25.70
N CYS A 502 -28.01 2.08 -24.66
CA CYS A 502 -27.75 0.64 -24.71
C CYS A 502 -29.04 -0.16 -24.97
N ALA A 503 -30.14 0.14 -24.29
CA ALA A 503 -31.43 -0.53 -24.49
C ALA A 503 -32.00 -0.31 -25.91
N ILE A 504 -31.88 0.91 -26.45
CA ILE A 504 -32.32 1.24 -27.82
C ILE A 504 -31.44 0.54 -28.86
N THR A 505 -30.14 0.45 -28.63
CA THR A 505 -29.21 -0.22 -29.55
C THR A 505 -29.45 -1.73 -29.59
N VAL A 506 -29.71 -2.35 -28.43
CA VAL A 506 -30.08 -3.77 -28.32
C VAL A 506 -31.44 -4.04 -28.97
N GLY A 507 -32.42 -3.16 -28.77
CA GLY A 507 -33.74 -3.27 -29.40
C GLY A 507 -33.70 -3.10 -30.93
N ALA A 508 -32.93 -2.13 -31.44
CA ALA A 508 -32.77 -1.88 -32.87
C ALA A 508 -32.05 -3.04 -33.59
N ILE A 509 -31.03 -3.63 -32.96
CA ILE A 509 -30.29 -4.77 -33.51
C ILE A 509 -31.11 -6.06 -33.43
N GLY A 510 -31.82 -6.29 -32.31
CA GLY A 510 -32.75 -7.41 -32.17
C GLY A 510 -33.88 -7.37 -33.22
N PHE A 511 -34.42 -6.18 -33.49
CA PHE A 511 -35.46 -5.96 -34.50
C PHE A 511 -34.95 -6.11 -35.95
N ALA A 512 -33.70 -5.69 -36.23
CA ALA A 512 -33.08 -5.85 -37.54
C ALA A 512 -32.83 -7.32 -37.93
N PHE A 513 -32.68 -8.21 -36.95
CA PHE A 513 -32.49 -9.65 -37.19
C PHE A 513 -33.79 -10.47 -37.13
N SER A 514 -34.92 -9.88 -36.72
CA SER A 514 -36.16 -10.63 -36.42
C SER A 514 -37.30 -10.51 -37.44
N ARG A 515 -37.10 -9.98 -38.66
CA ARG A 515 -38.18 -10.01 -39.68
C ARG A 515 -37.74 -10.39 -41.10
N LYS A 516 -38.36 -11.48 -41.61
CA LYS A 516 -39.04 -11.44 -42.91
C LYS A 516 -40.26 -10.50 -42.80
N PRO A 517 -40.59 -9.73 -43.84
CA PRO A 517 -41.58 -8.66 -43.72
C PRO A 517 -43.01 -9.23 -43.77
N GLU A 518 -43.79 -8.98 -42.72
CA GLU A 518 -45.25 -8.94 -42.82
C GLU A 518 -45.78 -7.56 -42.39
N ARG A 519 -46.71 -7.08 -43.20
CA ARG A 519 -47.32 -5.74 -43.23
C ARG A 519 -48.07 -5.44 -41.92
N GLY A 520 -48.02 -4.18 -41.47
CA GLY A 520 -49.18 -3.61 -40.76
C GLY A 520 -48.97 -2.78 -39.49
N THR A 521 -47.76 -2.41 -39.09
CA THR A 521 -47.57 -1.48 -37.96
C THR A 521 -46.50 -0.44 -38.28
N GLU A 522 -46.94 0.77 -38.65
CA GLU A 522 -46.10 1.95 -38.63
C GLU A 522 -45.92 2.40 -37.17
N ILE A 523 -44.68 2.31 -36.67
CA ILE A 523 -44.24 3.03 -35.47
C ILE A 523 -43.43 4.22 -35.98
N PRO A 524 -43.66 5.45 -35.47
CA PRO A 524 -43.07 6.67 -36.02
C PRO A 524 -41.58 6.76 -35.64
N VAL A 525 -40.73 6.09 -36.42
CA VAL A 525 -39.26 6.12 -36.29
C VAL A 525 -38.72 7.55 -36.30
N LYS A 526 -39.35 8.45 -37.07
CA LYS A 526 -38.93 9.86 -37.19
C LYS A 526 -39.15 10.71 -35.93
N GLU A 527 -40.14 10.40 -35.10
CA GLU A 527 -40.38 11.15 -33.87
C GLU A 527 -39.41 10.73 -32.76
N THR A 528 -39.06 9.45 -32.71
CA THR A 528 -38.08 8.90 -31.77
C THR A 528 -36.66 9.41 -32.10
N GLU A 529 -36.32 9.47 -33.39
CA GLU A 529 -35.02 9.98 -33.87
C GLU A 529 -34.86 11.49 -33.60
N LYS A 530 -35.95 12.26 -33.69
CA LYS A 530 -35.99 13.69 -33.36
C LYS A 530 -35.78 13.94 -31.87
N SER A 531 -36.46 13.21 -31.00
CA SER A 531 -36.30 13.32 -29.54
C SER A 531 -34.89 12.88 -29.07
N LEU A 532 -34.31 11.86 -29.70
CA LEU A 532 -32.92 11.43 -29.46
C LEU A 532 -31.89 12.48 -29.89
N THR A 533 -32.14 13.15 -31.03
CA THR A 533 -31.25 14.21 -31.53
C THR A 533 -31.31 15.44 -30.62
N GLU A 534 -32.50 15.82 -30.13
CA GLU A 534 -32.68 16.93 -29.19
C GLU A 534 -32.04 16.66 -27.81
N LEU A 535 -32.08 15.41 -27.32
CA LEU A 535 -31.40 14.98 -26.08
C LEU A 535 -29.86 14.97 -26.21
N LEU A 536 -29.35 14.51 -27.35
CA LEU A 536 -27.91 14.53 -27.66
C LEU A 536 -27.37 15.95 -27.86
N GLU A 537 -28.17 16.87 -28.40
CA GLU A 537 -27.83 18.30 -28.52
C GLU A 537 -27.84 19.01 -27.15
N TYR A 538 -28.75 18.64 -26.24
CA TYR A 538 -28.80 19.18 -24.87
C TYR A 538 -27.59 18.73 -24.02
N GLY A 539 -27.22 17.45 -24.10
CA GLY A 539 -26.01 16.91 -23.45
C GLY A 539 -24.69 17.50 -23.99
N ARG A 540 -24.70 18.09 -25.19
CA ARG A 540 -23.57 18.80 -25.81
C ARG A 540 -23.52 20.30 -25.49
N GLY A 541 -24.41 20.82 -24.63
CA GLY A 541 -24.32 22.18 -24.10
C GLY A 541 -24.71 23.31 -25.06
N ARG A 542 -25.64 23.07 -26.01
CA ARG A 542 -26.02 24.05 -27.05
C ARG A 542 -27.32 24.84 -26.82
N TYR A 543 -27.84 24.91 -25.59
CA TYR A 543 -29.00 25.79 -25.26
C TYR A 543 -28.64 26.82 -24.17
N LYS A 544 -29.11 28.06 -24.32
CA LYS A 544 -28.92 29.17 -23.37
C LYS A 544 -30.04 29.20 -22.32
N GLU A 545 -29.73 29.70 -21.13
CA GLU A 545 -30.66 29.93 -20.02
C GLU A 545 -31.94 30.65 -20.49
N GLY A 546 -33.08 29.96 -20.45
CA GLY A 546 -34.38 30.48 -20.86
C GLY A 546 -35.48 29.43 -21.04
N ASP A 547 -35.12 28.18 -21.37
CA ASP A 547 -36.10 27.11 -21.70
C ASP A 547 -36.45 26.16 -20.54
N ILE A 548 -36.42 26.66 -19.29
CA ILE A 548 -36.68 25.85 -18.07
C ILE A 548 -38.10 25.24 -18.07
N GLY A 549 -39.06 25.85 -18.79
CA GLY A 549 -40.44 25.36 -18.89
C GLY A 549 -40.64 24.09 -19.74
N ARG A 550 -39.73 23.76 -20.67
CA ARG A 550 -39.85 22.54 -21.51
C ARG A 550 -39.15 21.32 -20.90
N GLY A 551 -38.08 21.54 -20.14
CA GLY A 551 -37.37 20.47 -19.42
C GLY A 551 -38.20 19.81 -18.32
N ALA A 552 -39.05 20.58 -17.63
CA ALA A 552 -39.93 20.05 -16.58
C ALA A 552 -41.03 19.10 -17.13
N LYS A 553 -41.52 19.36 -18.36
CA LYS A 553 -42.50 18.48 -19.01
C LYS A 553 -41.88 17.15 -19.48
N ALA A 554 -40.63 17.19 -19.97
CA ALA A 554 -39.88 16.00 -20.31
C ALA A 554 -39.48 15.16 -19.07
N PHE A 555 -39.25 15.81 -17.92
CA PHE A 555 -38.97 15.13 -16.64
C PHE A 555 -40.18 14.35 -16.11
N GLY A 556 -41.38 14.90 -16.27
CA GLY A 556 -42.63 14.23 -15.89
C GLY A 556 -42.97 13.01 -16.74
N GLU A 557 -42.58 13.02 -18.02
CA GLU A 557 -42.78 11.89 -18.95
C GLU A 557 -41.71 10.79 -18.80
N ALA A 558 -40.49 11.13 -18.35
CA ALA A 558 -39.41 10.17 -18.07
C ALA A 558 -39.64 9.33 -16.80
N ALA A 559 -40.30 9.88 -15.77
CA ALA A 559 -40.66 9.13 -14.56
C ALA A 559 -41.71 8.03 -14.84
N ALA A 560 -42.52 8.19 -15.90
CA ALA A 560 -43.48 7.18 -16.35
C ALA A 560 -42.83 6.04 -17.18
N LEU A 561 -41.56 6.20 -17.59
CA LEU A 561 -40.80 5.20 -18.35
C LEU A 561 -40.02 4.22 -17.47
N ASP A 562 -39.86 4.49 -16.16
CA ASP A 562 -39.14 3.60 -15.23
C ASP A 562 -39.90 2.28 -14.98
N SER A 563 -41.23 2.32 -14.91
CA SER A 563 -42.06 1.11 -14.76
C SER A 563 -42.09 0.27 -16.05
N LYS A 564 -42.17 0.93 -17.21
CA LYS A 564 -42.12 0.26 -18.53
C LYS A 564 -40.75 -0.30 -18.87
N ALA A 565 -39.66 0.34 -18.43
CA ALA A 565 -38.31 -0.16 -18.61
C ALA A 565 -38.07 -1.45 -17.80
N ARG A 566 -38.60 -1.51 -16.58
CA ARG A 566 -38.62 -2.76 -15.78
C ARG A 566 -39.44 -3.86 -16.45
N GLU A 567 -40.66 -3.55 -16.91
CA GLU A 567 -41.47 -4.53 -17.66
C GLU A 567 -40.78 -5.02 -18.94
N LEU A 568 -40.05 -4.16 -19.65
CA LEU A 568 -39.30 -4.53 -20.85
C LEU A 568 -38.08 -5.39 -20.53
N ILE A 569 -37.36 -5.09 -19.45
CA ILE A 569 -36.23 -5.88 -18.95
C ILE A 569 -36.71 -7.25 -18.48
N ASP A 570 -37.81 -7.31 -17.75
CA ASP A 570 -38.41 -8.57 -17.30
C ASP A 570 -38.96 -9.38 -18.49
N ALA A 571 -39.55 -8.75 -19.49
CA ALA A 571 -39.98 -9.40 -20.73
C ALA A 571 -38.80 -9.95 -21.56
N LEU A 572 -37.66 -9.25 -21.58
CA LEU A 572 -36.43 -9.70 -22.25
C LEU A 572 -35.76 -10.86 -21.48
N ILE A 573 -35.78 -10.82 -20.14
CA ILE A 573 -35.34 -11.92 -19.29
C ILE A 573 -36.24 -13.14 -19.48
N ASP A 574 -37.55 -12.95 -19.60
CA ASP A 574 -38.51 -14.03 -19.80
C ASP A 574 -38.47 -14.60 -21.22
N MET A 575 -38.21 -13.77 -22.24
CA MET A 575 -37.85 -14.24 -23.59
C MET A 575 -36.56 -15.06 -23.61
N GLY A 576 -35.55 -14.66 -22.82
CA GLY A 576 -34.31 -15.42 -22.63
C GLY A 576 -34.53 -16.78 -21.95
N LYS A 577 -35.49 -16.88 -21.03
CA LYS A 577 -35.88 -18.14 -20.37
C LYS A 577 -36.70 -19.06 -21.28
N ARG A 578 -37.60 -18.50 -22.09
CA ARG A 578 -38.47 -19.27 -23.02
C ARG A 578 -37.73 -19.73 -24.29
N GLY A 579 -36.61 -19.09 -24.65
CA GLY A 579 -35.81 -19.43 -25.84
C GLY A 579 -34.87 -20.65 -25.70
N ILE A 580 -34.82 -21.31 -24.54
CA ILE A 580 -33.92 -22.45 -24.27
C ILE A 580 -34.51 -23.80 -24.76
N GLY A 581 -35.73 -23.80 -25.29
CA GLY A 581 -36.42 -25.02 -25.73
C GLY A 581 -36.00 -25.57 -27.09
N GLU A 582 -35.83 -24.74 -28.12
CA GLU A 582 -35.73 -25.24 -29.50
C GLU A 582 -35.01 -24.25 -30.42
N ALA A 583 -33.70 -24.38 -30.67
CA ALA A 583 -33.07 -23.67 -31.79
C ALA A 583 -31.74 -24.28 -32.27
N ASN A 584 -31.63 -24.40 -33.60
CA ASN A 584 -30.46 -24.81 -34.37
C ASN A 584 -29.14 -24.14 -33.92
N THR A 585 -28.08 -24.95 -33.86
CA THR A 585 -26.71 -24.63 -33.41
C THR A 585 -26.05 -23.42 -34.08
N GLY A 586 -26.50 -22.99 -35.28
CA GLY A 586 -25.97 -21.82 -35.98
C GLY A 586 -26.43 -20.45 -35.47
N ASN A 587 -27.61 -20.35 -34.84
CA ASN A 587 -28.12 -19.09 -34.28
C ASN A 587 -27.64 -18.84 -32.84
N LEU A 588 -27.40 -19.91 -32.08
CA LEU A 588 -26.78 -19.88 -30.74
C LEU A 588 -25.37 -19.26 -30.78
N TYR A 589 -24.58 -19.57 -31.81
CA TYR A 589 -23.24 -18.99 -31.99
C TYR A 589 -23.27 -17.48 -32.24
N LYS A 590 -24.22 -16.99 -33.05
CA LYS A 590 -24.36 -15.55 -33.35
C LYS A 590 -24.89 -14.75 -32.16
N ALA A 591 -25.79 -15.32 -31.36
CA ALA A 591 -26.29 -14.70 -30.14
C ALA A 591 -25.19 -14.61 -29.06
N ALA A 592 -24.41 -15.68 -28.86
CA ALA A 592 -23.29 -15.69 -27.93
C ALA A 592 -22.17 -14.69 -28.29
N VAL A 593 -21.88 -14.52 -29.59
CA VAL A 593 -20.94 -13.50 -30.08
C VAL A 593 -21.46 -12.08 -29.83
N LEU A 594 -22.76 -11.83 -30.03
CA LEU A 594 -23.36 -10.52 -29.77
C LEU A 594 -23.35 -10.17 -28.28
N ASP A 595 -23.73 -11.11 -27.40
CA ASP A 595 -23.72 -10.91 -25.95
C ASP A 595 -22.30 -10.68 -25.39
N SER A 596 -21.28 -11.33 -25.98
CA SER A 596 -19.88 -11.09 -25.63
C SER A 596 -19.40 -9.69 -26.02
N LEU A 597 -19.76 -9.20 -27.21
CA LEU A 597 -19.42 -7.84 -27.66
C LEU A 597 -20.11 -6.76 -26.82
N VAL A 598 -21.36 -7.01 -26.42
CA VAL A 598 -22.12 -6.13 -25.53
C VAL A 598 -21.47 -6.07 -24.14
N GLY A 599 -21.07 -7.21 -23.58
CA GLY A 599 -20.38 -7.24 -22.28
C GLY A 599 -19.01 -6.53 -22.29
N LEU A 600 -18.26 -6.62 -23.40
CA LEU A 600 -16.99 -5.90 -23.60
C LEU A 600 -17.20 -4.37 -23.64
N GLU A 601 -18.13 -3.89 -24.48
CA GLU A 601 -18.44 -2.46 -24.62
C GLU A 601 -18.99 -1.86 -23.32
N ILE A 602 -19.88 -2.59 -22.62
CA ILE A 602 -20.41 -2.18 -21.31
C ILE A 602 -19.28 -2.03 -20.30
N GLY A 603 -18.41 -3.04 -20.18
CA GLY A 603 -17.28 -2.99 -19.25
C GLY A 603 -16.33 -1.82 -19.54
N GLN A 604 -16.01 -1.57 -20.82
CA GLN A 604 -15.15 -0.45 -21.23
C GLN A 604 -15.78 0.91 -20.90
N ARG A 605 -17.09 1.07 -21.14
CA ARG A 605 -17.79 2.32 -20.82
C ARG A 605 -17.91 2.55 -19.32
N ILE A 606 -18.13 1.50 -18.53
CA ILE A 606 -18.11 1.61 -17.07
C ILE A 606 -16.74 2.08 -16.59
N LEU A 607 -15.65 1.50 -17.11
CA LEU A 607 -14.30 1.92 -16.77
C LEU A 607 -14.00 3.36 -17.20
N GLN A 608 -14.48 3.79 -18.37
CA GLN A 608 -14.34 5.18 -18.84
C GLN A 608 -15.16 6.18 -17.99
N ALA A 609 -16.28 5.75 -17.42
CA ALA A 609 -17.14 6.57 -16.56
C ALA A 609 -16.57 6.77 -15.15
N ILE A 610 -15.57 5.98 -14.74
CA ILE A 610 -14.83 6.20 -13.50
C ILE A 610 -13.87 7.38 -13.74
N GLU A 611 -14.38 8.61 -13.60
CA GLU A 611 -13.58 9.83 -13.64
C GLU A 611 -12.73 10.00 -12.35
N THR A 612 -11.67 10.81 -12.44
CA THR A 612 -10.66 11.02 -11.38
C THR A 612 -11.17 11.61 -10.06
N ASP A 613 -12.43 12.06 -9.98
CA ASP A 613 -13.05 12.66 -8.78
C ASP A 613 -14.26 11.88 -8.24
N MET A 614 -14.48 10.64 -8.68
CA MET A 614 -15.55 9.79 -8.13
C MET A 614 -15.19 9.29 -6.72
N PRO A 615 -16.09 9.40 -5.72
CA PRO A 615 -15.89 8.81 -4.39
C PRO A 615 -15.60 7.30 -4.47
N GLU A 616 -14.57 6.85 -3.75
CA GLU A 616 -14.08 5.47 -3.81
C GLU A 616 -15.15 4.38 -3.58
N PRO A 617 -16.15 4.56 -2.68
CA PRO A 617 -17.23 3.58 -2.52
C PRO A 617 -18.09 3.38 -3.77
N GLU A 618 -18.28 4.42 -4.57
CA GLU A 618 -19.07 4.40 -5.82
C GLU A 618 -18.25 3.86 -6.98
N ALA A 619 -16.98 4.28 -7.07
CA ALA A 619 -16.02 3.71 -8.02
C ALA A 619 -15.85 2.19 -7.80
N LYS A 620 -15.81 1.72 -6.55
CA LYS A 620 -15.75 0.28 -6.22
C LYS A 620 -16.97 -0.49 -6.73
N LYS A 621 -18.18 0.05 -6.60
CA LYS A 621 -19.41 -0.57 -7.13
C LYS A 621 -19.37 -0.68 -8.66
N LEU A 622 -18.89 0.36 -9.35
CA LEU A 622 -18.73 0.35 -10.80
C LEU A 622 -17.64 -0.63 -11.26
N ARG A 623 -16.51 -0.73 -10.55
CA ARG A 623 -15.48 -1.75 -10.83
C ARG A 623 -16.03 -3.17 -10.70
N ILE A 624 -16.89 -3.43 -9.70
CA ILE A 624 -17.57 -4.73 -9.56
C ILE A 624 -18.49 -5.00 -10.77
N ALA A 625 -19.27 -4.01 -11.20
CA ALA A 625 -20.13 -4.14 -12.38
C ALA A 625 -19.32 -4.41 -13.67
N ALA A 626 -18.21 -3.68 -13.87
CA ALA A 626 -17.28 -3.91 -14.98
C ALA A 626 -16.66 -5.31 -14.92
N TYR A 627 -16.24 -5.78 -13.74
CA TYR A 627 -15.70 -7.12 -13.53
C TYR A 627 -16.71 -8.20 -13.96
N HIS A 628 -17.99 -8.07 -13.56
CA HIS A 628 -19.03 -9.02 -13.98
C HIS A 628 -19.32 -8.97 -15.47
N ALA A 629 -19.37 -7.77 -16.07
CA ALA A 629 -19.58 -7.60 -17.51
C ALA A 629 -18.47 -8.27 -18.33
N PHE A 630 -17.20 -8.04 -17.96
CA PHE A 630 -16.06 -8.65 -18.65
C PHE A 630 -15.96 -10.16 -18.42
N THR A 631 -16.21 -10.65 -17.19
CA THR A 631 -16.17 -12.09 -16.90
C THR A 631 -17.28 -12.81 -17.67
N ARG A 632 -18.47 -12.23 -17.77
CA ARG A 632 -19.57 -12.77 -18.57
C ARG A 632 -19.25 -12.76 -20.07
N ALA A 633 -18.64 -11.68 -20.57
CA ALA A 633 -18.18 -11.57 -21.95
C ALA A 633 -17.13 -12.65 -22.27
N LEU A 634 -16.24 -12.97 -21.32
CA LEU A 634 -15.24 -14.03 -21.43
C LEU A 634 -15.88 -15.43 -21.45
N GLU A 635 -16.86 -15.69 -20.58
CA GLU A 635 -17.56 -16.98 -20.50
C GLU A 635 -18.36 -17.32 -21.76
N LEU A 636 -18.96 -16.31 -22.39
CA LEU A 636 -19.77 -16.46 -23.59
C LEU A 636 -18.94 -16.64 -24.87
N ASN A 637 -17.63 -16.33 -24.83
CA ASN A 637 -16.72 -16.36 -25.98
C ASN A 637 -15.71 -17.52 -25.91
N LYS A 638 -16.09 -18.65 -25.29
CA LYS A 638 -15.23 -19.85 -25.15
C LYS A 638 -14.81 -20.52 -26.47
N GLY A 639 -15.27 -20.02 -27.62
CA GLY A 639 -14.82 -20.39 -28.96
C GLY A 639 -14.23 -19.18 -29.68
N TRP A 640 -12.93 -18.96 -29.51
CA TRP A 640 -12.23 -17.74 -29.95
C TRP A 640 -12.33 -17.52 -31.47
N SER A 641 -12.98 -16.42 -31.89
CA SER A 641 -12.96 -15.95 -33.28
C SER A 641 -12.05 -14.73 -33.51
N SER A 642 -11.62 -14.02 -32.45
CA SER A 642 -10.59 -12.98 -32.55
C SER A 642 -9.63 -12.99 -31.35
N GLU A 643 -8.33 -13.13 -31.64
CA GLU A 643 -7.25 -13.19 -30.65
C GLU A 643 -7.07 -11.87 -29.87
N ASN A 644 -7.51 -10.74 -30.44
CA ASN A 644 -7.38 -9.42 -29.84
C ASN A 644 -8.40 -9.16 -28.71
N GLN A 645 -9.66 -9.60 -28.86
CA GLN A 645 -10.69 -9.43 -27.83
C GLN A 645 -10.45 -10.34 -26.62
N ALA A 646 -9.96 -11.54 -26.88
CA ALA A 646 -9.45 -12.47 -25.87
C ALA A 646 -8.41 -11.82 -24.98
N ARG A 647 -7.43 -11.20 -25.65
CA ARG A 647 -6.29 -10.54 -25.01
C ARG A 647 -6.69 -9.36 -24.18
N GLU A 648 -7.65 -8.58 -24.63
CA GLU A 648 -8.16 -7.43 -23.87
C GLU A 648 -8.87 -7.86 -22.58
N LEU A 649 -9.81 -8.82 -22.67
CA LEU A 649 -10.54 -9.33 -21.50
C LEU A 649 -9.62 -10.02 -20.49
N MET A 650 -8.67 -10.82 -20.97
CA MET A 650 -7.73 -11.56 -20.13
C MET A 650 -6.68 -10.65 -19.45
N LEU A 651 -6.59 -9.37 -19.80
CA LEU A 651 -5.73 -8.38 -19.13
C LEU A 651 -6.51 -7.43 -18.22
N GLU A 652 -7.71 -7.03 -18.64
CA GLU A 652 -8.58 -6.12 -17.87
C GLU A 652 -9.21 -6.80 -16.65
N ILE A 653 -9.63 -8.06 -16.76
CA ILE A 653 -10.23 -8.80 -15.64
C ILE A 653 -9.25 -8.93 -14.46
N PRO A 654 -7.98 -9.38 -14.65
CA PRO A 654 -6.97 -9.35 -13.60
C PRO A 654 -6.74 -7.96 -13.01
N ARG A 655 -6.68 -6.91 -13.83
CA ARG A 655 -6.44 -5.54 -13.36
C ARG A 655 -7.56 -5.07 -12.43
N ILE A 656 -8.82 -5.31 -12.81
CA ILE A 656 -9.97 -4.95 -11.98
C ILE A 656 -9.99 -5.80 -10.70
N ALA A 657 -9.69 -7.09 -10.80
CA ALA A 657 -9.57 -7.96 -9.62
C ALA A 657 -8.47 -7.48 -8.66
N HIS A 658 -7.35 -6.97 -9.18
CA HIS A 658 -6.27 -6.36 -8.40
C HIS A 658 -6.73 -5.10 -7.67
N GLU A 659 -7.42 -4.18 -8.37
CA GLU A 659 -7.98 -2.95 -7.78
C GLU A 659 -9.03 -3.26 -6.71
N LEU A 660 -9.79 -4.34 -6.89
CA LEU A 660 -10.75 -4.86 -5.92
C LEU A 660 -10.10 -5.71 -4.81
N LYS A 661 -8.77 -5.88 -4.82
CA LYS A 661 -7.99 -6.70 -3.89
C LYS A 661 -8.42 -8.18 -3.85
N ARG A 662 -8.98 -8.70 -4.94
CA ARG A 662 -9.39 -10.11 -5.10
C ARG A 662 -8.25 -10.93 -5.72
N TYR A 663 -7.15 -11.06 -4.99
CA TYR A 663 -5.89 -11.61 -5.52
C TYR A 663 -5.96 -13.09 -5.97
N GLU A 664 -6.84 -13.91 -5.40
CA GLU A 664 -7.06 -15.29 -5.86
C GLU A 664 -7.75 -15.35 -7.23
N VAL A 665 -8.72 -14.46 -7.43
CA VAL A 665 -9.44 -14.31 -8.70
C VAL A 665 -8.49 -13.74 -9.75
N GLU A 666 -7.72 -12.71 -9.40
CA GLU A 666 -6.65 -12.17 -10.23
C GLU A 666 -5.68 -13.28 -10.66
N LEU A 667 -5.20 -14.09 -9.71
CA LEU A 667 -4.25 -15.17 -9.97
C LEU A 667 -4.82 -16.22 -10.95
N LYS A 668 -6.09 -16.61 -10.80
CA LYS A 668 -6.76 -17.54 -11.71
C LYS A 668 -6.77 -17.00 -13.14
N HIS A 669 -7.22 -15.76 -13.33
CA HIS A 669 -7.30 -15.17 -14.66
C HIS A 669 -5.92 -14.89 -15.28
N LEU A 670 -4.92 -14.51 -14.48
CA LEU A 670 -3.55 -14.36 -14.96
C LEU A 670 -2.92 -15.70 -15.38
N ALA A 671 -3.22 -16.79 -14.66
CA ALA A 671 -2.76 -18.12 -15.02
C ALA A 671 -3.39 -18.57 -16.36
N ASP A 672 -4.69 -18.36 -16.53
CA ASP A 672 -5.40 -18.64 -17.79
C ASP A 672 -4.82 -17.83 -18.96
N ALA A 673 -4.52 -16.54 -18.73
CA ALA A 673 -3.88 -15.67 -19.71
C ALA A 673 -2.46 -16.13 -20.07
N ALA A 674 -1.67 -16.61 -19.10
CA ALA A 674 -0.32 -17.12 -19.35
C ALA A 674 -0.31 -18.42 -20.16
N VAL A 675 -1.34 -19.26 -20.02
CA VAL A 675 -1.54 -20.46 -20.85
C VAL A 675 -1.86 -20.06 -22.30
N HIS A 676 -2.66 -19.01 -22.51
CA HIS A 676 -3.12 -18.59 -23.84
C HIS A 676 -2.10 -17.73 -24.62
N PHE A 677 -1.46 -16.75 -23.98
CA PHE A 677 -0.56 -15.79 -24.66
C PHE A 677 0.93 -16.12 -24.53
N GLY A 678 1.26 -17.28 -23.95
CA GLY A 678 2.62 -17.72 -23.69
C GLY A 678 3.32 -16.97 -22.55
N SER A 679 4.56 -17.34 -22.30
CA SER A 679 5.37 -16.84 -21.17
C SER A 679 5.91 -15.44 -21.45
N GLN A 680 5.15 -14.41 -21.07
CA GLN A 680 5.55 -13.01 -21.19
C GLN A 680 6.02 -12.45 -19.84
N SER A 681 7.01 -11.55 -19.86
CA SER A 681 7.62 -10.98 -18.65
C SER A 681 6.60 -10.31 -17.72
N PHE A 682 5.68 -9.49 -18.26
CA PHE A 682 4.71 -8.76 -17.44
C PHE A 682 3.66 -9.68 -16.79
N LEU A 683 3.29 -10.80 -17.43
CA LEU A 683 2.35 -11.78 -16.88
C LEU A 683 2.96 -12.46 -15.66
N HIS A 684 4.20 -12.93 -15.77
CA HIS A 684 4.92 -13.50 -14.62
C HIS A 684 5.16 -12.47 -13.52
N PHE A 685 5.40 -11.20 -13.86
CA PHE A 685 5.52 -10.14 -12.86
C PHE A 685 4.20 -9.93 -12.10
N SER A 686 3.07 -9.91 -12.81
CA SER A 686 1.74 -9.72 -12.23
C SER A 686 1.30 -10.94 -11.40
N ILE A 687 1.56 -12.16 -11.89
CA ILE A 687 1.36 -13.42 -11.14
C ILE A 687 2.20 -13.40 -9.86
N GLY A 688 3.45 -12.96 -9.96
CA GLY A 688 4.34 -12.78 -8.81
C GLY A 688 3.76 -11.81 -7.79
N LEU A 689 3.22 -10.66 -8.22
CA LEU A 689 2.58 -9.68 -7.35
C LEU A 689 1.32 -10.25 -6.66
N ALA A 690 0.43 -10.90 -7.42
CA ALA A 690 -0.77 -11.53 -6.88
C ALA A 690 -0.41 -12.60 -5.82
N LYS A 691 0.56 -13.46 -6.11
CA LYS A 691 1.09 -14.46 -5.16
C LYS A 691 1.75 -13.83 -3.93
N MET A 692 2.48 -12.72 -4.12
CA MET A 692 3.11 -11.99 -3.02
C MET A 692 2.05 -11.35 -2.09
N ASN A 693 0.95 -10.83 -2.66
CA ASN A 693 -0.19 -10.31 -1.89
C ASN A 693 -0.98 -11.43 -1.19
N LEU A 694 -0.91 -12.66 -1.69
CA LEU A 694 -1.39 -13.88 -1.04
C LEU A 694 -0.35 -14.55 -0.11
N PHE A 695 0.74 -13.86 0.22
CA PHE A 695 1.82 -14.36 1.08
C PHE A 695 2.54 -15.63 0.60
N LYS A 696 2.34 -16.04 -0.67
CA LYS A 696 2.99 -17.19 -1.31
C LYS A 696 4.39 -16.83 -1.82
N TYR A 697 5.25 -16.36 -0.94
CA TYR A 697 6.55 -15.74 -1.30
C TYR A 697 7.50 -16.66 -2.07
N ARG A 698 7.50 -17.97 -1.79
CA ARG A 698 8.34 -18.94 -2.50
C ARG A 698 7.94 -19.07 -3.96
N GLU A 699 6.63 -19.15 -4.21
CA GLU A 699 6.09 -19.23 -5.57
C GLU A 699 6.22 -17.89 -6.29
N ALA A 700 5.92 -16.78 -5.62
CA ALA A 700 6.09 -15.43 -6.13
C ALA A 700 7.53 -15.16 -6.57
N ALA A 701 8.53 -15.60 -5.78
CA ALA A 701 9.94 -15.51 -6.14
C ALA A 701 10.26 -16.29 -7.44
N GLY A 702 9.62 -17.44 -7.65
CA GLY A 702 9.75 -18.21 -8.89
C GLY A 702 9.23 -17.44 -10.11
N ASP A 703 8.09 -16.78 -9.97
CA ASP A 703 7.50 -15.98 -11.05
C ASP A 703 8.27 -14.68 -11.31
N PHE A 704 8.74 -13.97 -10.27
CA PHE A 704 9.61 -12.79 -10.47
C PHE A 704 10.93 -13.16 -11.15
N LYS A 705 11.52 -14.33 -10.84
CA LYS A 705 12.71 -14.81 -11.57
C LYS A 705 12.43 -15.05 -13.05
N LYS A 706 11.30 -15.68 -13.38
CA LYS A 706 10.87 -15.88 -14.77
C LYS A 706 10.65 -14.54 -15.47
N ALA A 707 9.96 -13.61 -14.80
CA ALA A 707 9.71 -12.27 -15.31
C ALA A 707 11.01 -11.52 -15.64
N ILE A 708 12.02 -11.60 -14.77
CA ILE A 708 13.35 -11.00 -14.98
C ILE A 708 14.09 -11.70 -16.13
N ALA A 709 14.05 -13.03 -16.21
CA ALA A 709 14.76 -13.80 -17.23
C ALA A 709 14.19 -13.57 -18.65
N LEU A 710 12.88 -13.36 -18.77
CA LEU A 710 12.20 -13.12 -20.04
C LEU A 710 12.36 -11.69 -20.58
N ASN A 711 13.02 -10.80 -19.84
CA ASN A 711 13.11 -9.38 -20.16
C ASN A 711 14.57 -8.95 -20.39
N SER A 712 15.10 -9.22 -21.59
CA SER A 712 16.50 -8.92 -21.95
C SER A 712 16.74 -7.51 -22.48
N ASP A 713 15.69 -6.71 -22.75
CA ASP A 713 15.83 -5.49 -23.58
C ASP A 713 14.88 -4.32 -23.23
N TRP A 714 14.61 -4.00 -21.94
CA TRP A 714 13.81 -2.81 -21.58
C TRP A 714 14.36 -2.03 -20.37
N GLY A 715 14.15 -0.71 -20.39
CA GLY A 715 14.79 0.32 -19.56
C GLY A 715 14.84 0.08 -18.04
N THR A 716 15.77 0.79 -17.41
CA THR A 716 16.27 0.58 -16.03
C THR A 716 15.20 0.40 -14.95
N GLY A 717 14.01 1.01 -15.07
CA GLY A 717 12.99 0.93 -14.00
C GLY A 717 12.30 -0.43 -13.83
N SER A 718 11.88 -1.09 -14.91
CA SER A 718 11.10 -2.34 -14.80
C SER A 718 11.91 -3.51 -14.28
N GLN A 719 13.20 -3.58 -14.65
CA GLN A 719 14.14 -4.57 -14.12
C GLN A 719 14.40 -4.34 -12.62
N ALA A 720 14.51 -3.09 -12.18
CA ALA A 720 14.63 -2.74 -10.77
C ALA A 720 13.40 -3.18 -9.97
N HIS A 721 12.18 -2.95 -10.47
CA HIS A 721 10.95 -3.40 -9.81
C HIS A 721 10.88 -4.93 -9.64
N GLY A 722 11.27 -5.70 -10.67
CA GLY A 722 11.36 -7.16 -10.57
C GLY A 722 12.35 -7.61 -9.50
N LEU A 723 13.53 -7.00 -9.46
CA LEU A 723 14.56 -7.29 -8.46
C LEU A 723 14.15 -6.86 -7.05
N ILE A 724 13.45 -5.73 -6.91
CA ILE A 724 12.93 -5.25 -5.61
C ILE A 724 11.93 -6.26 -5.06
N ASN A 725 10.92 -6.65 -5.83
CA ASN A 725 9.89 -7.58 -5.36
C ASN A 725 10.46 -8.99 -5.10
N LEU A 726 11.43 -9.43 -5.91
CA LEU A 726 12.17 -10.66 -5.64
C LEU A 726 12.98 -10.56 -4.34
N GLY A 727 13.61 -9.41 -4.07
CA GLY A 727 14.30 -9.10 -2.83
C GLY A 727 13.37 -9.11 -1.62
N ILE A 728 12.15 -8.57 -1.74
CA ILE A 728 11.10 -8.63 -0.71
C ILE A 728 10.73 -10.09 -0.43
N CYS A 729 10.50 -10.91 -1.46
CA CYS A 729 10.17 -12.32 -1.29
C CYS A 729 11.28 -13.06 -0.52
N TYR A 730 12.55 -12.85 -0.88
CA TYR A 730 13.66 -13.49 -0.17
C TYR A 730 13.88 -12.97 1.24
N LEU A 731 13.60 -11.69 1.49
CA LEU A 731 13.64 -11.13 2.84
C LEU A 731 12.58 -11.79 3.73
N ARG A 732 11.37 -12.02 3.19
CA ARG A 732 10.27 -12.71 3.89
C ARG A 732 10.50 -14.20 4.08
N LEU A 733 11.25 -14.83 3.18
CA LEU A 733 11.67 -16.24 3.29
C LEU A 733 12.94 -16.43 4.15
N GLU A 734 13.41 -15.39 4.83
CA GLU A 734 14.62 -15.38 5.66
C GLU A 734 15.92 -15.78 4.92
N ASN A 735 15.92 -15.70 3.58
CA ASN A 735 17.12 -15.91 2.79
C ASN A 735 17.86 -14.58 2.60
N TYR A 736 18.46 -14.09 3.69
CA TYR A 736 19.05 -12.76 3.79
C TYR A 736 20.21 -12.55 2.81
N ALA A 737 21.01 -13.59 2.52
CA ALA A 737 22.11 -13.49 1.56
C ALA A 737 21.60 -13.17 0.14
N VAL A 738 20.57 -13.91 -0.31
CA VAL A 738 19.96 -13.72 -1.63
C VAL A 738 19.13 -12.44 -1.67
N ALA A 739 18.43 -12.08 -0.59
CA ALA A 739 17.69 -10.82 -0.49
C ALA A 739 18.63 -9.61 -0.63
N ARG A 740 19.77 -9.63 0.05
CA ARG A 740 20.81 -8.59 -0.04
C ARG A 740 21.37 -8.50 -1.46
N ASP A 741 21.77 -9.62 -2.06
CA ASP A 741 22.31 -9.61 -3.43
C ASP A 741 21.29 -9.06 -4.44
N THR A 742 20.06 -9.54 -4.36
CA THR A 742 18.99 -9.11 -5.27
C THR A 742 18.68 -7.62 -5.12
N ALA A 743 18.59 -7.12 -3.88
CA ALA A 743 18.42 -5.69 -3.61
C ALA A 743 19.64 -4.86 -4.02
N GLY A 744 20.84 -5.41 -3.91
CA GLY A 744 22.09 -4.79 -4.37
C GLY A 744 22.07 -4.62 -5.88
N ARG A 745 21.65 -5.65 -6.63
CA ARG A 745 21.42 -5.58 -8.07
C ARG A 745 20.35 -4.55 -8.43
N ALA A 746 19.27 -4.45 -7.65
CA ALA A 746 18.27 -3.40 -7.84
C ALA A 746 18.86 -1.99 -7.65
N LEU A 747 19.72 -1.77 -6.64
CA LEU A 747 20.41 -0.50 -6.41
C LEU A 747 21.48 -0.17 -7.47
N VAL A 748 22.04 -1.19 -8.13
CA VAL A 748 22.93 -0.96 -9.29
C VAL A 748 22.13 -0.39 -10.45
N VAL A 749 20.88 -0.86 -10.64
CA VAL A 749 19.99 -0.41 -11.70
C VAL A 749 19.32 0.94 -11.36
N GLU A 750 18.83 1.09 -10.13
CA GLU A 750 18.24 2.33 -9.59
C GLU A 750 18.87 2.73 -8.24
N PRO A 751 19.99 3.47 -8.26
CA PRO A 751 20.76 3.79 -7.06
C PRO A 751 20.05 4.62 -5.98
N MET A 752 18.98 5.32 -6.36
CA MET A 752 18.18 6.15 -5.45
C MET A 752 16.88 5.47 -5.00
N ASN A 753 16.66 4.20 -5.37
CA ASN A 753 15.47 3.48 -4.98
C ASN A 753 15.50 3.16 -3.48
N THR A 754 14.66 3.87 -2.73
CA THR A 754 14.62 3.81 -1.26
C THR A 754 14.18 2.43 -0.77
N MET A 755 13.29 1.75 -1.50
CA MET A 755 12.83 0.40 -1.17
C MET A 755 13.94 -0.62 -1.34
N ALA A 756 14.67 -0.58 -2.46
CA ALA A 756 15.84 -1.43 -2.69
C ALA A 756 16.91 -1.23 -1.58
N ALA A 757 17.14 0.02 -1.18
CA ALA A 757 18.06 0.35 -0.09
C ALA A 757 17.59 -0.24 1.25
N GLN A 758 16.30 -0.11 1.58
CA GLN A 758 15.72 -0.66 2.80
C GLN A 758 15.83 -2.18 2.87
N ILE A 759 15.51 -2.87 1.77
CA ILE A 759 15.63 -4.34 1.68
C ILE A 759 17.09 -4.75 1.86
N TRP A 760 18.02 -4.06 1.19
CA TRP A 760 19.44 -4.32 1.33
C TRP A 760 19.94 -4.15 2.76
N PHE A 761 19.54 -3.09 3.47
CA PHE A 761 19.89 -2.89 4.88
C PHE A 761 19.29 -3.95 5.79
N ALA A 762 18.00 -4.22 5.64
CA ALA A 762 17.29 -5.21 6.44
C ALA A 762 17.91 -6.60 6.29
N ALA A 763 18.26 -6.99 5.06
CA ALA A 763 18.94 -8.25 4.78
C ALA A 763 20.38 -8.27 5.35
N ASN A 764 21.16 -7.21 5.12
CA ASN A 764 22.56 -7.14 5.56
C ASN A 764 22.71 -7.07 7.09
N GLU A 765 21.74 -6.50 7.82
CA GLU A 765 21.74 -6.49 9.29
C GLU A 765 21.56 -7.90 9.88
N LYS A 766 20.78 -8.75 9.19
CA LYS A 766 20.49 -10.12 9.60
C LYS A 766 21.62 -11.11 9.27
N LEU A 767 22.59 -10.73 8.43
CA LEU A 767 23.75 -11.57 8.11
C LEU A 767 24.84 -11.54 9.21
N PRO A 768 25.59 -12.65 9.40
CA PRO A 768 26.75 -12.71 10.29
C PRO A 768 27.75 -11.61 10.02
N LYS A 769 28.44 -11.11 11.06
CA LYS A 769 29.33 -9.95 10.98
C LYS A 769 30.43 -10.08 9.91
N LEU A 770 30.91 -11.29 9.65
CA LEU A 770 31.94 -11.59 8.64
C LEU A 770 31.42 -11.48 7.20
N GLU A 771 30.10 -11.62 7.00
CA GLU A 771 29.45 -11.58 5.69
C GLU A 771 28.82 -10.22 5.38
N ARG A 772 28.88 -9.26 6.31
CA ARG A 772 28.35 -7.91 6.12
C ARG A 772 29.22 -7.12 5.16
N GLU A 773 28.65 -6.71 4.04
CA GLU A 773 29.29 -5.76 3.15
C GLU A 773 28.97 -4.32 3.58
N TYR A 774 29.91 -3.40 3.34
CA TYR A 774 29.76 -1.98 3.68
C TYR A 774 29.43 -1.15 2.43
N PHE A 775 28.12 -1.03 2.13
CA PHE A 775 27.48 -0.10 1.18
C PHE A 775 27.87 -0.22 -0.33
N PRO A 776 26.93 -0.03 -1.27
CA PRO A 776 27.23 0.09 -2.71
C PRO A 776 28.12 1.31 -3.05
N PRO A 777 29.12 1.20 -3.97
CA PRO A 777 30.08 2.26 -4.29
C PRO A 777 29.48 3.63 -4.63
N VAL A 778 28.34 3.68 -5.32
CA VAL A 778 27.64 4.93 -5.69
C VAL A 778 27.13 5.68 -4.45
N LEU A 779 26.62 4.95 -3.45
CA LEU A 779 26.10 5.54 -2.21
C LEU A 779 27.24 5.97 -1.27
N VAL A 780 28.37 5.25 -1.29
CA VAL A 780 29.59 5.65 -0.58
C VAL A 780 30.17 6.94 -1.19
N ALA A 781 30.18 7.06 -2.52
CA ALA A 781 30.61 8.27 -3.22
C ALA A 781 29.77 9.48 -2.81
N TRP A 782 28.44 9.34 -2.77
CA TRP A 782 27.52 10.40 -2.31
C TRP A 782 27.75 10.80 -0.85
N LYS A 783 28.05 9.85 0.02
CA LYS A 783 28.42 10.11 1.43
C LYS A 783 29.74 10.87 1.55
N HIS A 784 30.70 10.65 0.67
CA HIS A 784 31.93 11.43 0.62
C HIS A 784 31.69 12.83 0.05
N LEU A 785 30.86 12.96 -0.98
CA LEU A 785 30.50 14.23 -1.61
C LEU A 785 29.78 15.17 -0.63
N ARG A 786 28.76 14.67 0.10
CA ARG A 786 28.05 15.43 1.15
C ARG A 786 28.94 15.90 2.30
N LYS A 787 30.09 15.25 2.49
CA LYS A 787 31.07 15.59 3.54
C LYS A 787 32.23 16.44 3.02
N GLY A 788 32.13 16.98 1.80
CA GLY A 788 33.18 17.79 1.17
C GLY A 788 34.46 17.01 0.82
N ARG A 789 34.44 15.68 0.87
CA ARG A 789 35.62 14.82 0.62
C ARG A 789 35.68 14.42 -0.85
N ILE A 790 35.97 15.41 -1.69
CA ILE A 790 35.82 15.33 -3.15
C ILE A 790 36.69 14.24 -3.77
N GLU A 791 37.96 14.10 -3.38
CA GLU A 791 38.85 13.05 -3.90
C GLU A 791 38.38 11.64 -3.58
N LYS A 792 37.86 11.43 -2.36
CA LYS A 792 37.29 10.14 -1.95
C LYS A 792 36.00 9.86 -2.72
N ALA A 793 35.16 10.87 -2.93
CA ALA A 793 33.97 10.73 -3.76
C ALA A 793 34.33 10.38 -5.21
N ALA A 794 35.32 11.04 -5.79
CA ALA A 794 35.80 10.79 -7.15
C ALA A 794 36.39 9.37 -7.31
N LYS A 795 37.13 8.88 -6.32
CA LYS A 795 37.66 7.51 -6.30
C LYS A 795 36.54 6.46 -6.27
N GLU A 796 35.51 6.66 -5.45
CA GLU A 796 34.36 5.74 -5.41
C GLU A 796 33.46 5.87 -6.65
N PHE A 797 33.35 7.06 -7.26
CA PHE A 797 32.70 7.24 -8.56
C PHE A 797 33.48 6.55 -9.70
N GLY A 798 34.82 6.57 -9.67
CA GLY A 798 35.65 5.83 -10.61
C GLY A 798 35.46 4.31 -10.50
N ARG A 799 35.33 3.78 -9.28
CA ARG A 799 34.97 2.37 -9.04
C ARG A 799 33.58 2.04 -9.58
N ALA A 800 32.60 2.93 -9.38
CA ALA A 800 31.26 2.75 -9.95
C ALA A 800 31.25 2.81 -11.49
N ALA A 801 32.07 3.68 -12.10
CA ALA A 801 32.20 3.80 -13.55
C ALA A 801 32.88 2.58 -14.20
N ALA A 802 33.86 1.97 -13.53
CA ALA A 802 34.48 0.72 -13.97
C ALA A 802 33.51 -0.47 -13.97
N LEU A 803 32.49 -0.43 -13.11
CA LEU A 803 31.44 -1.44 -13.02
C LEU A 803 30.29 -1.22 -14.03
N LEU A 804 30.12 0.01 -14.54
CA LEU A 804 28.97 0.42 -15.37
C LEU A 804 29.38 1.35 -16.54
N PRO A 805 30.17 0.86 -17.51
CA PRO A 805 30.55 1.67 -18.68
C PRO A 805 29.32 2.08 -19.50
N GLY A 806 29.08 3.38 -19.68
CA GLY A 806 28.06 3.94 -20.59
C GLY A 806 26.72 4.37 -19.98
N SER A 807 26.53 4.24 -18.66
CA SER A 807 25.29 4.64 -17.97
C SER A 807 25.05 6.17 -17.99
N SER A 808 23.83 6.60 -18.34
CA SER A 808 23.41 8.02 -18.33
C SER A 808 23.54 8.66 -16.95
N VAL A 809 23.32 7.88 -15.88
CA VAL A 809 23.40 8.30 -14.49
C VAL A 809 24.82 8.72 -14.12
N VAL A 810 25.85 8.04 -14.64
CA VAL A 810 27.25 8.42 -14.42
C VAL A 810 27.55 9.77 -15.08
N VAL A 811 27.00 10.00 -16.28
CA VAL A 811 27.11 11.29 -17.00
C VAL A 811 26.38 12.41 -16.26
N ASP A 812 25.25 12.12 -15.60
CA ASP A 812 24.47 13.12 -14.84
C ASP A 812 25.19 13.50 -13.55
N LEU A 813 25.76 12.50 -12.87
CA LEU A 813 26.49 12.70 -11.62
C LEU A 813 27.81 13.45 -11.82
N LEU A 814 28.54 13.19 -12.91
CA LEU A 814 29.72 13.98 -13.31
C LEU A 814 29.34 15.43 -13.64
N ALA A 815 28.22 15.63 -14.37
CA ALA A 815 27.69 16.94 -14.73
C ALA A 815 27.16 17.74 -13.52
N VAL A 816 26.57 17.08 -12.52
CA VAL A 816 26.08 17.71 -11.28
C VAL A 816 27.22 18.03 -10.31
N ALA A 817 28.26 17.18 -10.22
CA ALA A 817 29.47 17.48 -9.45
C ALA A 817 30.16 18.77 -9.94
N LEU A 818 30.08 19.05 -11.25
CA LEU A 818 30.54 20.30 -11.84
C LEU A 818 29.67 21.52 -11.52
N ALA A 819 28.36 21.31 -11.35
CA ALA A 819 27.39 22.39 -11.20
C ALA A 819 27.38 23.01 -9.78
N TYR A 820 27.88 22.31 -8.77
CA TYR A 820 27.74 22.72 -7.36
C TYR A 820 28.84 23.65 -6.78
N LYS A 821 29.75 24.22 -7.60
CA LYS A 821 30.76 25.32 -7.36
C LYS A 821 31.65 25.21 -6.08
N THR A 822 32.98 25.23 -6.15
CA THR A 822 33.84 26.31 -6.64
C THR A 822 34.90 25.85 -7.63
N VAL A 823 35.22 26.73 -8.57
CA VAL A 823 36.31 26.60 -9.55
C VAL A 823 37.62 26.38 -8.79
N ASP A 824 38.15 25.18 -8.92
CA ASP A 824 39.57 24.90 -8.70
C ASP A 824 40.07 24.19 -9.95
N ASP A 825 41.29 24.47 -10.38
CA ASP A 825 41.87 23.95 -11.63
C ASP A 825 41.85 22.40 -11.66
N ASN A 826 41.80 21.78 -10.48
CA ASN A 826 41.65 20.35 -10.26
C ASN A 826 40.35 19.75 -10.81
N ALA A 827 39.21 20.44 -10.73
CA ALA A 827 37.94 19.89 -11.22
C ALA A 827 37.95 19.67 -12.74
N ALA A 828 38.67 20.53 -13.47
CA ALA A 828 38.80 20.43 -14.92
C ALA A 828 39.85 19.42 -15.37
N GLU A 829 40.93 19.23 -14.59
CA GLU A 829 41.89 18.14 -14.81
C GLU A 829 41.23 16.76 -14.56
N ILE A 830 40.42 16.66 -13.50
CA ILE A 830 39.66 15.46 -13.17
C ILE A 830 38.68 15.10 -14.29
N LEU A 831 38.00 16.08 -14.91
CA LEU A 831 37.16 15.83 -16.08
C LEU A 831 37.94 15.31 -17.29
N THR A 832 39.13 15.86 -17.53
CA THR A 832 40.04 15.39 -18.59
C THR A 832 40.52 13.97 -18.31
N ARG A 833 40.65 13.55 -17.05
CA ARG A 833 41.03 12.17 -16.70
C ARG A 833 39.86 11.18 -16.65
N LEU A 834 38.65 11.63 -16.32
CA LEU A 834 37.46 10.75 -16.17
C LEU A 834 36.64 10.62 -17.45
N GLY A 835 36.58 11.67 -18.28
CA GLY A 835 35.84 11.67 -19.55
C GLY A 835 36.54 10.95 -20.69
N THR A 836 37.82 10.61 -20.54
CA THR A 836 38.69 10.10 -21.62
C THR A 836 38.72 8.58 -21.75
N ALA A 837 38.08 7.85 -20.84
CA ALA A 837 38.02 6.38 -20.89
C ALA A 837 37.04 5.84 -21.97
N ASN A 838 36.09 6.65 -22.48
CA ASN A 838 35.13 6.21 -23.50
C ASN A 838 34.64 7.38 -24.39
N PRO A 839 34.80 7.32 -25.73
CA PRO A 839 34.43 8.40 -26.66
C PRO A 839 32.96 8.85 -26.62
N LEU A 840 32.02 7.93 -26.42
CA LEU A 840 30.58 8.24 -26.32
C LEU A 840 30.23 8.97 -25.02
N THR A 841 30.93 8.62 -23.94
CA THR A 841 30.76 9.27 -22.63
C THR A 841 31.38 10.67 -22.65
N ALA A 842 32.53 10.82 -23.31
CA ALA A 842 33.16 12.11 -23.58
C ALA A 842 32.22 13.05 -24.37
N GLN A 843 31.62 12.55 -25.46
CA GLN A 843 30.67 13.31 -26.28
C GLN A 843 29.45 13.78 -25.48
N ARG A 844 28.82 12.90 -24.70
CA ARG A 844 27.64 13.25 -23.88
C ARG A 844 27.99 14.28 -22.79
N THR A 845 29.15 14.13 -22.16
CA THR A 845 29.65 15.07 -21.14
C THR A 845 29.91 16.45 -21.75
N ALA A 846 30.55 16.50 -22.92
CA ALA A 846 30.80 17.75 -23.64
C ALA A 846 29.49 18.46 -24.05
N ARG A 847 28.48 17.72 -24.54
CA ARG A 847 27.16 18.28 -24.86
C ARG A 847 26.45 18.88 -23.64
N ARG A 848 26.60 18.29 -22.45
CA ARG A 848 26.05 18.86 -21.21
C ARG A 848 26.78 20.11 -20.75
N LEU A 849 28.12 20.14 -20.84
CA LEU A 849 28.91 21.35 -20.60
C LEU A 849 28.48 22.51 -21.51
N VAL A 850 28.15 22.21 -22.78
CA VAL A 850 27.56 23.19 -23.70
C VAL A 850 26.18 23.67 -23.24
N GLY A 851 25.32 22.75 -22.76
CA GLY A 851 24.04 23.08 -22.15
C GLY A 851 24.18 24.05 -20.97
N TYR A 852 25.13 23.78 -20.07
CA TYR A 852 25.41 24.68 -18.93
C TYR A 852 26.00 26.02 -19.38
N ALA A 853 26.89 26.04 -20.37
CA ALA A 853 27.38 27.29 -20.94
C ALA A 853 26.27 28.15 -21.57
N LYS A 854 25.17 27.54 -22.03
CA LYS A 854 23.99 28.28 -22.52
C LYS A 854 23.20 28.91 -21.37
N LEU A 855 23.10 28.23 -20.23
CA LEU A 855 22.35 28.68 -19.05
C LEU A 855 23.15 29.64 -18.15
N GLU A 856 24.48 29.64 -18.24
CA GLU A 856 25.36 30.47 -17.41
C GLU A 856 25.32 31.95 -17.80
N ARG A 857 25.09 32.80 -16.79
CA ARG A 857 24.99 34.26 -16.93
C ARG A 857 26.32 34.97 -16.76
N ASN A 858 27.30 34.37 -16.07
CA ASN A 858 28.62 34.95 -15.89
C ASN A 858 29.53 34.73 -17.13
N PRO A 859 30.10 35.80 -17.74
CA PRO A 859 30.85 35.71 -18.99
C PRO A 859 32.12 34.85 -18.92
N GLU A 860 32.89 34.95 -17.82
CA GLU A 860 34.13 34.19 -17.64
C GLU A 860 33.84 32.71 -17.45
N ARG A 861 32.83 32.37 -16.64
CA ARG A 861 32.39 30.98 -16.43
C ARG A 861 31.83 30.38 -17.71
N LYS A 862 31.07 31.17 -18.47
CA LYS A 862 30.56 30.77 -19.78
C LYS A 862 31.69 30.48 -20.77
N ARG A 863 32.75 31.30 -20.78
CA ARG A 863 33.96 31.06 -21.58
C ARG A 863 34.67 29.79 -21.14
N LEU A 864 34.86 29.59 -19.83
CA LEU A 864 35.49 28.40 -19.26
C LEU A 864 34.74 27.11 -19.61
N TYR A 865 33.40 27.08 -19.47
CA TYR A 865 32.61 25.90 -19.84
C TYR A 865 32.73 25.56 -21.34
N ARG A 866 32.81 26.57 -22.21
CA ARG A 866 33.04 26.37 -23.66
C ARG A 866 34.44 25.83 -23.95
N GLU A 867 35.46 26.36 -23.27
CA GLU A 867 36.84 25.91 -23.43
C GLU A 867 37.01 24.46 -22.98
N ARG A 868 36.43 24.08 -21.83
CA ARG A 868 36.45 22.70 -21.34
C ARG A 868 35.64 21.76 -22.22
N ALA A 869 34.46 22.18 -22.70
CA ALA A 869 33.71 21.41 -23.69
C ALA A 869 34.55 21.17 -24.96
N SER A 870 35.27 22.19 -25.46
CA SER A 870 36.17 22.06 -26.62
C SER A 870 37.29 21.03 -26.39
N ILE A 871 37.92 21.03 -25.21
CA ILE A 871 38.97 20.06 -24.87
C ILE A 871 38.42 18.63 -24.83
N VAL A 872 37.26 18.43 -24.21
CA VAL A 872 36.60 17.12 -24.14
C VAL A 872 36.18 16.64 -25.53
N PHE A 873 35.71 17.55 -26.40
CA PHE A 873 35.43 17.24 -27.81
C PHE A 873 36.69 16.86 -28.59
N ASP A 874 37.80 17.58 -28.43
CA ASP A 874 39.08 17.28 -29.09
C ASP A 874 39.60 15.87 -28.72
N HIS A 875 39.46 15.48 -27.45
CA HIS A 875 39.86 14.15 -27.00
C HIS A 875 38.87 13.06 -27.45
N ALA A 876 37.57 13.35 -27.47
CA ALA A 876 36.58 12.44 -28.04
C ALA A 876 36.87 12.13 -29.52
N LEU A 877 37.36 13.13 -30.27
CA LEU A 877 37.78 12.98 -31.67
C LEU A 877 38.99 12.05 -31.83
N THR A 878 39.95 12.07 -30.90
CA THR A 878 41.10 11.14 -30.94
C THR A 878 40.69 9.67 -30.74
N GLY A 879 39.60 9.41 -30.02
CA GLY A 879 39.04 8.06 -29.82
C GLY A 879 37.90 7.68 -30.77
N ALA A 880 37.53 8.54 -31.73
CA ALA A 880 36.32 8.38 -32.55
C ALA A 880 36.37 7.25 -33.60
N GLY A 881 37.47 6.49 -33.66
CA GLY A 881 37.61 5.36 -34.60
C GLY A 881 36.60 4.23 -34.39
N SER A 882 36.00 4.12 -33.19
CA SER A 882 34.99 3.10 -32.87
C SER A 882 33.54 3.60 -32.97
N MET A 883 33.31 4.84 -33.40
CA MET A 883 31.97 5.43 -33.51
C MET A 883 31.43 5.23 -34.93
N ASN A 884 30.11 5.05 -35.06
CA ASN A 884 29.48 5.06 -36.37
C ASN A 884 29.64 6.45 -37.04
N GLU A 885 29.62 6.46 -38.37
CA GLU A 885 29.97 7.64 -39.19
C GLU A 885 29.08 8.84 -38.88
N ARG A 886 27.77 8.61 -38.64
CA ARG A 886 26.82 9.65 -38.25
C ARG A 886 27.18 10.33 -36.91
N ASN A 887 27.47 9.54 -35.87
CA ASN A 887 27.85 10.09 -34.57
C ASN A 887 29.19 10.83 -34.63
N ARG A 888 30.10 10.39 -35.50
CA ARG A 888 31.40 11.03 -35.74
C ARG A 888 31.25 12.35 -36.49
N ALA A 889 30.39 12.43 -37.50
CA ALA A 889 30.06 13.67 -38.20
C ALA A 889 29.41 14.69 -37.26
N GLU A 890 28.44 14.27 -36.43
CA GLU A 890 27.83 15.15 -35.43
C GLU A 890 28.84 15.67 -34.40
N LEU A 891 29.77 14.82 -33.95
CA LEU A 891 30.83 15.19 -33.02
C LEU A 891 31.75 16.26 -33.62
N LEU A 892 32.11 16.13 -34.90
CA LEU A 892 32.94 17.10 -35.62
C LEU A 892 32.24 18.46 -35.77
N VAL A 893 30.94 18.48 -36.08
CA VAL A 893 30.15 19.72 -36.17
C VAL A 893 30.05 20.43 -34.81
N ASP A 894 29.74 19.69 -33.75
CA ASP A 894 29.66 20.24 -32.39
C ASP A 894 31.03 20.79 -31.92
N ALA A 895 32.14 20.13 -32.29
CA ALA A 895 33.50 20.60 -32.00
C ALA A 895 33.86 21.87 -32.78
N ALA A 896 33.43 21.96 -34.05
CA ALA A 896 33.66 23.12 -34.89
C ALA A 896 32.93 24.37 -34.37
N GLU A 897 31.66 24.24 -33.99
CA GLU A 897 30.88 25.35 -33.42
C GLU A 897 31.50 25.92 -32.14
N ASN A 898 32.03 25.05 -31.28
CA ASN A 898 32.69 25.50 -30.05
C ASN A 898 34.03 26.17 -30.34
N SER A 899 34.81 25.64 -31.30
CA SER A 899 36.03 26.28 -31.77
C SER A 899 35.75 27.66 -32.36
N TRP A 900 34.66 27.83 -33.11
CA TRP A 900 34.22 29.12 -33.64
C TRP A 900 33.84 30.10 -32.53
N LYS A 901 33.07 29.66 -31.53
CA LYS A 901 32.67 30.48 -30.36
C LYS A 901 33.85 30.88 -29.46
N LEU A 902 35.00 30.22 -29.60
CA LEU A 902 36.27 30.54 -28.95
C LEU A 902 37.24 31.32 -29.86
N ASP A 903 36.75 31.82 -31.00
CA ASP A 903 37.48 32.58 -32.01
C ASP A 903 38.63 31.82 -32.71
N ARG A 904 38.62 30.48 -32.64
CA ARG A 904 39.57 29.59 -33.34
C ARG A 904 39.07 29.26 -34.75
N LYS A 905 38.92 30.28 -35.58
CA LYS A 905 38.25 30.21 -36.91
C LYS A 905 38.86 29.17 -37.85
N SER A 906 40.19 29.09 -37.92
CA SER A 906 40.90 28.12 -38.77
C SER A 906 40.60 26.66 -38.39
N LYS A 907 40.61 26.34 -37.09
CA LYS A 907 40.28 25.00 -36.58
C LYS A 907 38.81 24.65 -36.80
N ALA A 908 37.91 25.60 -36.59
CA ALA A 908 36.48 25.41 -36.86
C ALA A 908 36.22 25.08 -38.34
N ARG A 909 36.92 25.76 -39.26
CA ARG A 909 36.84 25.48 -40.71
C ARG A 909 37.33 24.06 -41.04
N ASP A 910 38.49 23.64 -40.54
CA ASP A 910 39.03 22.29 -40.79
C ASP A 910 38.10 21.17 -40.27
N LEU A 911 37.52 21.33 -39.09
CA LEU A 911 36.59 20.36 -38.52
C LEU A 911 35.27 20.25 -39.31
N LEU A 912 34.74 21.37 -39.81
CA LEU A 912 33.55 21.38 -40.68
C LEU A 912 33.81 20.69 -42.02
N VAL A 913 34.98 20.93 -42.62
CA VAL A 913 35.39 20.27 -43.88
C VAL A 913 35.46 18.75 -43.69
N ARG A 914 36.03 18.28 -42.57
CA ARG A 914 36.08 16.85 -42.24
C ARG A 914 34.71 16.26 -41.95
N ALA A 915 33.82 16.99 -41.28
CA ALA A 915 32.45 16.56 -41.05
C ALA A 915 31.67 16.40 -42.36
N ALA A 916 31.81 17.36 -43.26
CA ALA A 916 31.19 17.34 -44.58
C ALA A 916 31.69 16.17 -45.44
N ALA A 917 32.98 15.82 -45.34
CA ALA A 917 33.54 14.67 -46.04
C ALA A 917 33.00 13.30 -45.56
N MET A 918 32.42 13.21 -44.35
CA MET A 918 31.91 11.95 -43.77
C MET A 918 30.44 11.65 -44.05
N ASP A 919 29.63 12.63 -44.46
CA ASP A 919 28.16 12.47 -44.54
C ASP A 919 27.68 12.08 -45.96
N TYR A 920 27.98 10.84 -46.39
CA TYR A 920 27.63 10.31 -47.72
C TYR A 920 26.20 9.68 -47.81
N PHE A 921 25.46 9.50 -46.71
CA PHE A 921 24.18 8.75 -46.72
C PHE A 921 22.97 9.46 -46.07
N GLY A 922 22.71 10.71 -46.49
CA GLY A 922 21.33 11.20 -46.50
C GLY A 922 20.91 12.13 -45.37
N ASN A 923 21.73 13.13 -45.04
CA ASN A 923 21.18 14.33 -44.40
C ASN A 923 21.94 15.61 -44.77
N ILE A 924 22.02 15.88 -46.08
CA ILE A 924 22.32 17.21 -46.62
C ILE A 924 21.47 18.27 -45.90
N SER A 925 20.25 17.96 -45.46
CA SER A 925 19.39 18.88 -44.69
C SER A 925 19.87 19.19 -43.27
N TYR A 926 20.47 18.25 -42.54
CA TYR A 926 20.96 18.49 -41.17
C TYR A 926 22.29 19.26 -41.17
N VAL A 927 23.16 18.93 -42.12
CA VAL A 927 24.39 19.70 -42.35
C VAL A 927 24.02 21.05 -42.96
N HIS A 928 23.11 21.17 -43.94
CA HIS A 928 22.63 22.47 -44.48
C HIS A 928 22.01 23.39 -43.42
N ALA A 929 21.22 22.87 -42.49
CA ALA A 929 20.59 23.67 -41.44
C ALA A 929 21.62 24.27 -40.45
N ARG A 930 22.78 23.64 -40.27
CA ARG A 930 23.92 24.17 -39.49
C ARG A 930 25.01 24.83 -40.36
N LEU A 931 25.05 24.57 -41.66
CA LEU A 931 25.90 25.21 -42.69
C LEU A 931 25.45 26.64 -43.02
N GLY A 932 24.37 27.17 -42.42
CA GLY A 932 24.16 28.62 -42.38
C GLY A 932 25.37 29.38 -41.80
N MET A 933 26.28 28.69 -41.09
CA MET A 933 27.60 29.21 -40.73
C MET A 933 28.61 29.22 -41.88
N VAL A 934 28.55 28.34 -42.88
CA VAL A 934 29.54 28.30 -43.98
C VAL A 934 29.46 29.52 -44.88
N GLU A 935 28.27 30.04 -45.18
CA GLU A 935 28.10 31.34 -45.87
C GLU A 935 28.71 32.51 -45.07
N LEU A 936 28.61 32.45 -43.73
CA LEU A 936 29.12 33.46 -42.79
C LEU A 936 30.64 33.35 -42.53
N VAL A 937 31.23 32.17 -42.73
CA VAL A 937 32.62 31.87 -42.39
C VAL A 937 33.54 31.98 -43.60
N ILE A 938 33.09 31.67 -44.81
CA ILE A 938 33.95 31.59 -46.01
C ILE A 938 33.96 32.87 -46.84
N GLY A 939 32.96 33.75 -46.70
CA GLY A 939 32.99 35.13 -47.20
C GLY A 939 33.06 35.34 -48.73
N ASN A 940 33.39 34.31 -49.53
CA ASN A 940 33.57 34.38 -50.98
C ASN A 940 33.35 32.99 -51.63
N ALA A 941 32.66 32.95 -52.76
CA ALA A 941 32.41 31.76 -53.57
C ALA A 941 33.69 30.99 -54.00
N SER A 942 34.80 31.67 -54.29
CA SER A 942 36.08 31.06 -54.66
C SER A 942 36.70 30.25 -53.52
N GLU A 943 36.61 30.72 -52.27
CA GLU A 943 37.08 29.93 -51.11
C GLU A 943 36.16 28.73 -50.83
N ALA A 944 34.85 28.86 -51.10
CA ALA A 944 33.90 27.76 -50.92
C ALA A 944 34.19 26.60 -51.88
N VAL A 945 34.56 26.90 -53.13
CA VAL A 945 34.99 25.90 -54.12
C VAL A 945 36.27 25.19 -53.67
N MET A 946 37.29 25.92 -53.23
CA MET A 946 38.55 25.33 -52.73
C MET A 946 38.34 24.41 -51.51
N HIS A 947 37.43 24.78 -50.61
CA HIS A 947 37.10 23.95 -49.44
C HIS A 947 36.30 22.70 -49.78
N LEU A 948 35.45 22.75 -50.82
CA LEU A 948 34.73 21.60 -51.36
C LEU A 948 35.69 20.65 -52.09
N GLU A 949 36.61 21.17 -52.90
CA GLU A 949 37.66 20.37 -53.56
C GLU A 949 38.52 19.63 -52.53
N ARG A 950 38.92 20.30 -51.46
CA ARG A 950 39.67 19.69 -50.36
C ARG A 950 38.86 18.65 -49.58
N ALA A 951 37.55 18.83 -49.41
CA ALA A 951 36.67 17.84 -48.81
C ALA A 951 36.58 16.57 -49.68
N ILE A 952 36.50 16.74 -51.01
CA ILE A 952 36.50 15.65 -51.99
C ILE A 952 37.84 14.91 -51.98
N GLU A 953 38.97 15.63 -51.92
CA GLU A 953 40.31 15.04 -51.84
C GLU A 953 40.49 14.17 -50.58
N ILE A 954 40.06 14.66 -49.42
CA ILE A 954 40.09 13.91 -48.16
C ILE A 954 39.17 12.68 -48.23
N GLY A 955 37.96 12.83 -48.80
CA GLY A 955 37.04 11.71 -48.99
C GLY A 955 37.57 10.63 -49.94
N ASN A 956 38.30 11.03 -51.00
CA ASN A 956 39.01 10.11 -51.89
C ASN A 956 40.13 9.36 -51.16
N GLN A 957 40.92 10.04 -50.33
CA GLN A 957 41.97 9.41 -49.51
C GLN A 957 41.43 8.39 -48.52
N TRP A 958 40.19 8.58 -48.04
CA TRP A 958 39.51 7.64 -47.14
C TRP A 958 38.77 6.51 -47.88
N GLY A 959 38.96 6.40 -49.21
CA GLY A 959 38.37 5.34 -50.04
C GLY A 959 36.86 5.45 -50.22
N GLN A 960 36.25 6.60 -49.88
CA GLN A 960 34.79 6.76 -49.82
C GLN A 960 34.18 7.37 -51.10
N PHE A 961 34.98 7.87 -52.03
CA PHE A 961 34.47 8.41 -53.29
C PHE A 961 34.77 7.45 -54.46
N ARG A 962 33.72 6.88 -55.08
CA ARG A 962 33.86 6.03 -56.28
C ARG A 962 33.21 6.57 -57.56
N ARG A 963 32.46 7.68 -57.55
CA ARG A 963 31.92 8.31 -58.78
C ARG A 963 31.75 9.83 -58.60
N ALA A 964 32.50 10.62 -59.35
CA ALA A 964 32.57 12.09 -59.25
C ALA A 964 31.55 12.85 -60.12
N GLU A 965 30.53 12.18 -60.66
CA GLU A 965 29.56 12.81 -61.59
C GLU A 965 28.40 13.59 -60.93
N PRO A 966 27.83 13.17 -59.78
CA PRO A 966 26.68 13.88 -59.19
C PRO A 966 27.02 15.23 -58.54
N ALA A 967 28.27 15.44 -58.12
CA ALA A 967 28.69 16.66 -57.43
C ALA A 967 28.82 17.86 -58.40
N TYR A 968 29.17 17.61 -59.67
CA TYR A 968 29.26 18.65 -60.70
C TYR A 968 27.87 19.16 -61.16
N LEU A 969 26.84 18.30 -61.12
CA LEU A 969 25.46 18.64 -61.49
C LEU A 969 24.77 19.55 -60.45
N LEU A 970 24.99 19.29 -59.16
CA LEU A 970 24.44 20.12 -58.07
C LEU A 970 25.02 21.55 -58.04
N LEU A 971 26.26 21.73 -58.50
CA LEU A 971 26.92 23.04 -58.65
C LEU A 971 26.32 23.88 -59.80
N GLY A 972 25.84 23.23 -60.86
CA GLY A 972 25.11 23.89 -61.94
C GLY A 972 23.72 24.37 -61.52
N GLU A 973 22.98 23.53 -60.78
CA GLU A 973 21.61 23.83 -60.34
C GLU A 973 21.51 24.87 -59.23
N ALA A 974 22.49 24.92 -58.33
CA ALA A 974 22.57 25.96 -57.29
C ALA A 974 22.81 27.35 -57.91
N ASN A 975 23.57 27.44 -59.01
CA ASN A 975 23.87 28.68 -59.72
C ASN A 975 22.65 29.25 -60.49
N GLU A 976 21.76 28.38 -60.99
CA GLU A 976 20.50 28.78 -61.66
C GLU A 976 19.40 29.17 -60.67
N LYS A 977 19.27 28.48 -59.53
CA LYS A 977 18.32 28.85 -58.45
C LYS A 977 18.65 30.18 -57.77
N LEU A 978 19.93 30.58 -57.75
CA LEU A 978 20.36 31.88 -57.22
C LEU A 978 19.98 33.04 -58.17
N LYS A 979 20.07 32.83 -59.49
CA LYS A 979 19.66 33.82 -60.52
C LYS A 979 18.15 34.08 -60.55
N ARG A 980 17.31 33.06 -60.28
CA ARG A 980 15.84 33.18 -60.27
C ARG A 980 15.27 33.83 -59.00
N ASN A 981 15.92 33.65 -57.84
CA ASN A 981 15.47 34.23 -56.57
C ASN A 981 15.84 35.71 -56.39
N LEU A 982 16.86 36.22 -57.09
CA LEU A 982 17.19 37.65 -57.10
C LEU A 982 16.16 38.50 -57.87
N LYS A 983 15.47 37.95 -58.88
CA LYS A 983 14.52 38.71 -59.72
C LYS A 983 13.07 38.72 -59.22
N ALA A 984 12.67 37.76 -58.36
CA ALA A 984 11.32 37.67 -57.79
C ALA A 984 11.13 38.45 -56.47
N ARG A 985 12.23 38.86 -55.82
CA ARG A 985 12.20 39.57 -54.54
C ARG A 985 12.03 41.09 -54.67
N GLU A 986 12.36 41.67 -55.82
CA GLU A 986 12.15 43.11 -56.08
C GLU A 986 10.71 43.43 -56.49
N THR A 987 9.98 42.53 -57.17
CA THR A 987 8.68 42.88 -57.79
C THR A 987 7.46 42.68 -56.88
N TYR A 988 7.56 41.91 -55.78
CA TYR A 988 6.43 41.62 -54.88
C TYR A 988 6.39 42.52 -53.63
N GLY A 989 7.49 43.21 -53.31
CA GLY A 989 7.55 44.22 -52.24
C GLY A 989 6.81 45.52 -52.58
N ASP A 990 6.69 45.84 -53.87
CA ASP A 990 6.04 47.07 -54.34
C ASP A 990 4.53 46.93 -54.57
N ALA A 991 4.04 45.72 -54.89
CA ALA A 991 2.63 45.48 -55.18
C ALA A 991 1.72 45.47 -53.92
N VAL A 992 2.26 45.06 -52.76
CA VAL A 992 1.50 44.98 -51.49
C VAL A 992 1.28 46.36 -50.85
N LYS A 993 2.03 47.39 -51.27
CA LYS A 993 1.81 48.78 -50.82
C LYS A 993 0.65 49.48 -51.53
N LEU A 994 0.13 48.95 -52.64
CA LEU A 994 -0.69 49.76 -53.54
C LEU A 994 -2.22 49.61 -53.44
N PHE A 995 -2.84 48.49 -53.05
CA PHE A 995 -4.33 48.42 -53.01
C PHE A 995 -4.93 47.42 -51.99
N PRO A 996 -5.47 47.87 -50.84
CA PRO A 996 -6.17 47.03 -49.87
C PRO A 996 -7.69 46.98 -50.14
N GLY A 997 -8.25 45.78 -50.28
CA GLY A 997 -9.70 45.55 -50.15
C GLY A 997 -10.51 45.36 -51.44
N SER A 998 -10.27 44.29 -52.21
CA SER A 998 -11.28 43.84 -53.18
C SER A 998 -11.57 42.35 -53.10
N GLU A 999 -12.85 42.01 -53.07
CA GLU A 999 -13.44 40.67 -53.03
C GLU A 999 -13.05 39.76 -54.22
N LYS A 1000 -12.33 40.29 -55.22
CA LYS A 1000 -11.77 39.53 -56.34
C LYS A 1000 -10.55 38.68 -55.96
N ALA A 1001 -9.82 39.02 -54.91
CA ALA A 1001 -8.72 38.16 -54.40
C ALA A 1001 -9.24 36.85 -53.78
N LYS A 1002 -10.43 36.88 -53.16
CA LYS A 1002 -11.08 35.68 -52.58
C LYS A 1002 -11.68 34.76 -53.65
N GLN A 1003 -12.12 35.30 -54.80
CA GLN A 1003 -12.61 34.48 -55.92
C GLN A 1003 -11.49 33.85 -56.77
N GLY A 1004 -10.28 34.43 -56.78
CA GLY A 1004 -9.10 33.81 -57.42
C GLY A 1004 -8.61 32.56 -56.70
N TRP A 1005 -8.67 32.57 -55.36
CA TRP A 1005 -8.31 31.44 -54.51
C TRP A 1005 -9.24 30.22 -54.71
N HIS A 1006 -10.55 30.43 -54.90
CA HIS A 1006 -11.50 29.34 -55.14
C HIS A 1006 -11.46 28.74 -56.57
N ARG A 1007 -11.01 29.49 -57.58
CA ARG A 1007 -10.82 28.95 -58.94
C ARG A 1007 -9.54 28.13 -59.08
N ALA A 1008 -8.49 28.47 -58.33
CA ALA A 1008 -7.25 27.70 -58.29
C ALA A 1008 -7.46 26.30 -57.66
N ASN A 1009 -8.32 26.19 -56.64
CA ASN A 1009 -8.55 24.91 -55.94
C ASN A 1009 -9.48 23.93 -56.68
N ASN A 1010 -10.43 24.40 -57.50
CA ASN A 1010 -11.37 23.51 -58.21
C ASN A 1010 -10.88 23.01 -59.58
N ALA A 1011 -9.75 23.51 -60.10
CA ALA A 1011 -9.15 23.03 -61.35
C ALA A 1011 -8.25 21.78 -61.18
N LEU A 1012 -7.87 21.44 -59.95
CA LEU A 1012 -6.88 20.39 -59.67
C LEU A 1012 -7.47 19.07 -59.14
N ALA A 1013 -8.78 19.01 -58.90
CA ALA A 1013 -9.46 17.82 -58.38
C ALA A 1013 -9.56 16.58 -59.32
N PRO A 1014 -9.44 16.66 -60.67
CA PRO A 1014 -9.52 15.45 -61.51
C PRO A 1014 -8.18 14.83 -61.95
N LYS A 1015 -7.01 15.43 -61.65
CA LYS A 1015 -5.72 14.96 -62.21
C LYS A 1015 -4.89 14.05 -61.28
N LEU A 1016 -5.44 13.64 -60.14
CA LEU A 1016 -4.91 12.56 -59.29
C LEU A 1016 -5.19 11.15 -59.85
N ARG A 1017 -4.88 10.91 -61.13
CA ARG A 1017 -4.82 9.56 -61.72
C ARG A 1017 -3.58 9.37 -62.60
N LYS A 1018 -2.66 8.60 -62.03
CA LYS A 1018 -1.68 7.69 -62.65
C LYS A 1018 -0.46 8.28 -63.41
N LYS A 1019 0.65 8.15 -62.68
CA LYS A 1019 1.99 7.66 -63.04
C LYS A 1019 2.99 8.59 -63.76
N PRO A 1020 4.28 8.36 -63.45
CA PRO A 1020 5.36 9.35 -63.44
C PRO A 1020 6.05 9.40 -64.81
N PRO A 1021 6.80 10.47 -65.06
CA PRO A 1021 8.24 10.30 -65.02
C PRO A 1021 8.96 11.54 -64.47
N TRP A 1022 10.20 11.31 -64.05
CA TRP A 1022 11.32 12.24 -64.16
C TRP A 1022 11.15 13.19 -65.35
N GLU A 1023 11.45 14.48 -65.15
CA GLU A 1023 11.32 15.62 -66.09
C GLU A 1023 9.92 16.26 -66.03
N ASP A 1024 9.68 17.35 -65.27
CA ASP A 1024 10.48 18.58 -65.09
C ASP A 1024 11.25 18.75 -63.78
#